data_AF-A0A3M2CBT4-F1
#
_entry.id   AF-A0A3M2CBT4-F1
#
_cell.length_a   1.000
_cell.length_b   1.000
_cell.length_c   1.000
_cell.angle_alpha   90.00
_cell.angle_beta   90.00
_cell.angle_gamma   90.00
#
_symmetry.space_group_name_H-M   'P 1'
#
loop_
_entity.id
_entity.type
_entity.pdbx_description
1 polymer ?
#
loop_
_entity_poly.entity_id
_entity_poly.type
_entity_poly.pdbx_seq_one_letter_code
_entity_poly.pdbx_strand_id
1 'polypeptide(L)'
;MDSKTRDKNKQGERKAELPVDPGPEMKLPKAEDDVLGAIAGVEQQLSALRKAHSEHRQAMAELAEKRRQLSEEADRIREIGRQLEERGEELEGRESELTTREVELAEMRQEIESREIDVAERAARIEQRESKIAQQAEQLERREAEVESKAEAIENESQAIARERQKIEVTARELQERAGRLESLETELAAREAEVEAKLAREFDAEAKLEAAEKSLRQLEGKLKGRELELSERSRALEEMAERAGALQAELDESRARLEAALHDAQEKLARERKVTEGLRAQIEVAEEEARNASAAVQRVGELESLLEEARAEIERVKAEAVADAGEHAARAEEAERALAAERDRVAALELEVGSLRAQLEEAQAAVASSADAAALESALAEVESLRKQMDELAASADEEITQTRERAESAEARAAEAEARVEEVSSRVSQAEARAIEQAERAEAVSAELEALSAKLSEAERRAEEASARVSQAEARVREIESSSGKVGERAAELEAKLQEAMARVSEAERARDLAIDELKKAGEAAAEAERLRDALTAAIDKVAEAEGELTETKGSLESVRAELAEREAALSKAEQCVLELEGVERDLKAKVNELEIELEVANAKPRPQMDEFQKNRRRRMSRQRRLLREQSAKIRRATEALRDRLDQCDAVLQKRAELAEAYQAIVEMRQKNAKREVRGGVLFGLVGMMASLGMMAAISWFAAGRFAPGEYAASVVMVGEGGSAKALSRSDAEQWQLYLTEMATDPRFLEQAAERMKRRGITSLGTAGALGQEVKARLTVETPTPDEVRLEWRGEGAERTRRILDTYAVALSSVANQARGRRSDGAMTRIRQEATVSSEPLDTKRIETAGMMFGGSSAFMLVMGGLLWRKLSSAKAKFERDVRVEPILDESQWQMPGGRD
;
A
#
# COMPACT_ATOMS: atom_id res chain seq x y z
N MET A 1 8.35 -120.83 -47.31
CA MET A 1 9.43 -121.65 -46.71
C MET A 1 8.77 -122.73 -45.84
N ASP A 2 9.42 -123.88 -45.69
CA ASP A 2 9.04 -125.05 -44.87
C ASP A 2 7.60 -125.59 -45.01
N SER A 3 7.35 -126.63 -45.80
CA SER A 3 7.65 -128.06 -45.58
C SER A 3 6.69 -128.80 -44.62
N LYS A 4 5.82 -129.65 -45.20
CA LYS A 4 5.77 -131.10 -44.87
C LYS A 4 4.76 -131.86 -45.74
N THR A 5 5.24 -132.94 -46.34
CA THR A 5 4.48 -133.98 -47.05
C THR A 5 4.11 -135.13 -46.10
N ARG A 6 2.99 -135.84 -46.36
CA ARG A 6 2.94 -137.32 -46.19
C ARG A 6 1.73 -138.02 -46.84
N ASP A 7 2.02 -139.16 -47.47
CA ASP A 7 1.07 -140.12 -48.07
C ASP A 7 0.12 -140.82 -47.08
N LYS A 8 -0.97 -141.41 -47.60
CA LYS A 8 -1.05 -142.89 -47.78
C LYS A 8 -2.18 -143.42 -48.68
N ASN A 9 -1.91 -144.61 -49.22
CA ASN A 9 -2.55 -145.32 -50.35
C ASN A 9 -3.22 -146.64 -49.87
N LYS A 10 -4.30 -147.11 -50.54
CA LYS A 10 -4.63 -148.51 -50.96
C LYS A 10 -6.15 -148.66 -51.30
N GLN A 11 -6.60 -149.16 -52.46
CA GLN A 11 -6.50 -150.48 -53.15
C GLN A 11 -7.51 -151.56 -52.71
N GLY A 12 -8.23 -152.18 -53.68
CA GLY A 12 -9.03 -153.41 -53.50
C GLY A 12 -9.93 -153.79 -54.69
N GLU A 13 -9.50 -154.75 -55.52
CA GLU A 13 -10.30 -155.35 -56.62
C GLU A 13 -11.03 -156.65 -56.19
N ARG A 14 -12.01 -157.12 -56.97
CA ARG A 14 -12.21 -158.56 -57.30
C ARG A 14 -13.21 -158.83 -58.45
N LYS A 15 -12.91 -159.87 -59.25
CA LYS A 15 -13.72 -160.45 -60.35
C LYS A 15 -14.13 -161.90 -60.04
N ALA A 16 -15.20 -162.39 -60.68
CA ALA A 16 -15.47 -163.76 -61.17
C ALA A 16 -16.94 -163.83 -61.67
N GLU A 17 -17.44 -164.76 -62.48
CA GLU A 17 -17.07 -165.50 -63.71
C GLU A 17 -18.23 -166.51 -63.96
N LEU A 18 -18.45 -167.00 -65.20
CA LEU A 18 -19.59 -167.87 -65.57
C LEU A 18 -19.38 -169.36 -65.17
N PRO A 19 -20.39 -170.25 -65.36
CA PRO A 19 -20.34 -171.14 -66.53
C PRO A 19 -21.71 -171.52 -67.17
N VAL A 20 -21.69 -172.37 -68.22
CA VAL A 20 -22.82 -172.71 -69.13
C VAL A 20 -22.86 -174.24 -69.41
N ASP A 21 -24.07 -174.79 -69.64
CA ASP A 21 -24.39 -176.12 -70.25
C ASP A 21 -23.97 -177.43 -69.53
N PRO A 22 -24.41 -178.64 -69.96
CA PRO A 22 -25.43 -179.01 -70.97
C PRO A 22 -26.50 -180.03 -70.49
N GLY A 23 -27.48 -180.39 -71.35
CA GLY A 23 -28.48 -181.46 -71.10
C GLY A 23 -28.14 -182.82 -71.76
N PRO A 24 -28.81 -183.93 -71.38
CA PRO A 24 -28.76 -185.17 -72.19
C PRO A 24 -30.05 -186.02 -72.34
N GLU A 25 -30.19 -186.57 -73.57
CA GLU A 25 -30.55 -187.96 -73.94
C GLU A 25 -31.95 -188.60 -73.78
N MET A 26 -32.43 -189.16 -74.91
CA MET A 26 -33.49 -190.19 -75.03
C MET A 26 -32.95 -191.61 -74.81
N LYS A 27 -33.79 -192.56 -74.34
CA LYS A 27 -33.55 -194.02 -74.45
C LYS A 27 -34.84 -194.81 -74.77
N LEU A 28 -34.76 -195.64 -75.83
CA LEU A 28 -35.60 -196.81 -76.18
C LEU A 28 -34.90 -198.09 -75.63
N PRO A 29 -35.47 -199.33 -75.60
CA PRO A 29 -36.54 -199.97 -76.43
C PRO A 29 -37.66 -200.62 -75.56
N LYS A 30 -38.56 -201.55 -75.95
CA LYS A 30 -38.79 -202.50 -77.09
C LYS A 30 -40.29 -202.46 -77.52
N ALA A 31 -40.72 -202.89 -78.72
CA ALA A 31 -41.06 -204.26 -79.20
C ALA A 31 -41.76 -205.18 -78.16
N GLU A 32 -42.96 -205.71 -78.38
CA GLU A 32 -43.71 -205.99 -79.63
C GLU A 32 -45.19 -205.48 -79.59
N ASP A 33 -45.82 -205.42 -80.77
CA ASP A 33 -47.23 -205.08 -81.08
C ASP A 33 -47.78 -203.64 -80.91
N ASP A 34 -48.80 -203.37 -81.75
CA ASP A 34 -49.66 -202.18 -81.94
C ASP A 34 -49.10 -200.83 -82.43
N VAL A 35 -49.33 -200.57 -83.73
CA VAL A 35 -49.02 -199.36 -84.51
C VAL A 35 -49.68 -198.07 -83.98
N LEU A 36 -50.69 -198.17 -83.12
CA LEU A 36 -51.45 -197.01 -82.62
C LEU A 36 -50.70 -196.17 -81.58
N GLY A 37 -49.68 -196.73 -80.89
CA GLY A 37 -48.92 -195.99 -79.86
C GLY A 37 -48.04 -194.86 -80.41
N ALA A 38 -47.60 -194.95 -81.67
CA ALA A 38 -46.62 -194.02 -82.25
C ALA A 38 -47.20 -192.61 -82.50
N ILE A 39 -48.50 -192.50 -82.78
CA ILE A 39 -49.14 -191.21 -83.09
C ILE A 39 -49.29 -190.34 -81.82
N ALA A 40 -49.64 -190.96 -80.69
CA ALA A 40 -49.79 -190.25 -79.40
C ALA A 40 -48.48 -189.61 -78.92
N GLY A 41 -47.32 -190.24 -79.17
CA GLY A 41 -46.01 -189.69 -78.80
C GLY A 41 -45.66 -188.39 -79.53
N VAL A 42 -46.03 -188.28 -80.81
CA VAL A 42 -45.77 -187.07 -81.63
C VAL A 42 -46.64 -185.89 -81.19
N GLU A 43 -47.91 -186.14 -80.83
CA GLU A 43 -48.79 -185.11 -80.29
C GLU A 43 -48.29 -184.59 -78.93
N GLN A 44 -47.79 -185.48 -78.07
CA GLN A 44 -47.20 -185.11 -76.78
C GLN A 44 -45.96 -184.21 -76.97
N GLN A 45 -45.07 -184.54 -77.92
CA GLN A 45 -43.91 -183.71 -78.24
C GLN A 45 -44.29 -182.33 -78.81
N LEU A 46 -45.27 -182.26 -79.71
CA LEU A 46 -45.76 -180.98 -80.26
C LEU A 46 -46.38 -180.08 -79.17
N SER A 47 -47.03 -180.67 -78.17
CA SER A 47 -47.57 -179.92 -77.02
C SER A 47 -46.46 -179.29 -76.18
N ALA A 48 -45.38 -180.03 -75.90
CA ALA A 48 -44.21 -179.54 -75.16
C ALA A 48 -43.48 -178.43 -75.92
N LEU A 49 -43.32 -178.57 -77.24
CA LEU A 49 -42.67 -177.59 -78.10
C LEU A 49 -43.45 -176.26 -78.15
N ARG A 50 -44.79 -176.32 -78.19
CA ARG A 50 -45.66 -175.13 -78.08
C ARG A 50 -45.50 -174.44 -76.71
N LYS A 51 -45.46 -175.21 -75.62
CA LYS A 51 -45.26 -174.68 -74.26
C LYS A 51 -43.91 -173.97 -74.14
N ALA A 52 -42.82 -174.61 -74.55
CA ALA A 52 -41.49 -174.02 -74.57
C ALA A 52 -41.41 -172.75 -75.44
N HIS A 53 -42.10 -172.71 -76.58
CA HIS A 53 -42.14 -171.50 -77.41
C HIS A 53 -42.94 -170.35 -76.75
N SER A 54 -44.01 -170.65 -76.01
CA SER A 54 -44.73 -169.63 -75.22
C SER A 54 -43.90 -169.10 -74.06
N GLU A 55 -43.18 -169.98 -73.34
CA GLU A 55 -42.28 -169.62 -72.24
C GLU A 55 -41.10 -168.76 -72.76
N HIS A 56 -40.52 -169.12 -73.92
CA HIS A 56 -39.48 -168.32 -74.55
C HIS A 56 -39.97 -166.93 -75.00
N ARG A 57 -41.20 -166.82 -75.53
CA ARG A 57 -41.79 -165.50 -75.84
C ARG A 57 -42.01 -164.64 -74.59
N GLN A 58 -42.44 -165.24 -73.48
CA GLN A 58 -42.59 -164.52 -72.20
C GLN A 58 -41.23 -164.04 -71.69
N ALA A 59 -40.21 -164.90 -71.64
CA ALA A 59 -38.86 -164.53 -71.24
C ALA A 59 -38.25 -163.42 -72.12
N MET A 60 -38.52 -163.44 -73.44
CA MET A 60 -38.07 -162.38 -74.36
C MET A 60 -38.83 -161.06 -74.16
N ALA A 61 -40.11 -161.10 -73.76
CA ALA A 61 -40.86 -159.90 -73.39
C ALA A 61 -40.33 -159.29 -72.07
N GLU A 62 -40.09 -160.11 -71.03
CA GLU A 62 -39.48 -159.67 -69.77
C GLU A 62 -38.07 -159.09 -69.97
N LEU A 63 -37.27 -159.66 -70.87
CA LEU A 63 -35.95 -159.14 -71.22
C LEU A 63 -36.02 -157.79 -71.95
N ALA A 64 -37.01 -157.58 -72.82
CA ALA A 64 -37.26 -156.30 -73.44
C ALA A 64 -37.70 -155.24 -72.42
N GLU A 65 -38.56 -155.61 -71.46
CA GLU A 65 -39.00 -154.73 -70.38
C GLU A 65 -37.84 -154.34 -69.44
N LYS A 66 -37.01 -155.31 -69.00
CA LYS A 66 -35.82 -155.03 -68.19
C LYS A 66 -34.79 -154.16 -68.92
N ARG A 67 -34.59 -154.37 -70.23
CA ARG A 67 -33.73 -153.49 -71.05
C ARG A 67 -34.26 -152.06 -71.11
N ARG A 68 -35.58 -151.88 -71.19
CA ARG A 68 -36.22 -150.56 -71.15
C ARG A 68 -36.03 -149.90 -69.77
N GLN A 69 -36.29 -150.61 -68.69
CA GLN A 69 -36.10 -150.11 -67.32
C GLN A 69 -34.64 -149.67 -67.09
N LEU A 70 -33.66 -150.47 -67.50
CA LEU A 70 -32.24 -150.12 -67.43
C LEU A 70 -31.87 -148.89 -68.28
N SER A 71 -32.52 -148.68 -69.42
CA SER A 71 -32.35 -147.44 -70.20
C SER A 71 -32.90 -146.24 -69.44
N GLU A 72 -34.12 -146.34 -68.91
CA GLU A 72 -34.78 -145.28 -68.13
C GLU A 72 -34.03 -144.97 -66.82
N GLU A 73 -33.32 -145.94 -66.23
CA GLU A 73 -32.38 -145.72 -65.12
C GLU A 73 -31.08 -145.06 -65.58
N ALA A 74 -30.50 -145.49 -66.70
CA ALA A 74 -29.29 -144.87 -67.27
C ALA A 74 -29.51 -143.41 -67.73
N ASP A 75 -30.71 -143.09 -68.23
CA ASP A 75 -31.12 -141.71 -68.53
C ASP A 75 -31.26 -140.87 -67.25
N ARG A 76 -31.89 -141.43 -66.20
CA ARG A 76 -31.99 -140.76 -64.88
C ARG A 76 -30.63 -140.51 -64.22
N ILE A 77 -29.70 -141.46 -64.31
CA ILE A 77 -28.33 -141.29 -63.79
C ILE A 77 -27.59 -140.18 -64.57
N ARG A 78 -27.75 -140.10 -65.89
CA ARG A 78 -27.17 -139.01 -66.70
C ARG A 78 -27.73 -137.64 -66.33
N GLU A 79 -29.04 -137.53 -66.12
CA GLU A 79 -29.65 -136.25 -65.70
C GLU A 79 -29.24 -135.84 -64.28
N ILE A 80 -29.13 -136.78 -63.33
CA ILE A 80 -28.58 -136.50 -62.00
C ILE A 80 -27.11 -136.06 -62.09
N GLY A 81 -26.31 -136.70 -62.97
CA GLY A 81 -24.93 -136.30 -63.23
C GLY A 81 -24.82 -134.85 -63.70
N ARG A 82 -25.63 -134.46 -64.70
CA ARG A 82 -25.71 -133.09 -65.21
C ARG A 82 -26.09 -132.07 -64.12
N GLN A 83 -27.06 -132.40 -63.25
CA GLN A 83 -27.48 -131.54 -62.14
C GLN A 83 -26.43 -131.42 -61.03
N LEU A 84 -25.57 -132.42 -60.84
CA LEU A 84 -24.44 -132.35 -59.92
C LEU A 84 -23.29 -131.51 -60.48
N GLU A 85 -23.06 -131.58 -61.79
CA GLU A 85 -22.06 -130.76 -62.51
C GLU A 85 -22.46 -129.27 -62.48
N GLU A 86 -23.71 -128.95 -62.83
CA GLU A 86 -24.29 -127.59 -62.77
C GLU A 86 -24.22 -126.98 -61.36
N ARG A 87 -24.42 -127.80 -60.31
CA ARG A 87 -24.23 -127.37 -58.90
C ARG A 87 -22.77 -127.27 -58.48
N GLY A 88 -21.87 -128.03 -59.09
CA GLY A 88 -20.43 -127.92 -58.89
C GLY A 88 -19.92 -126.56 -59.35
N GLU A 89 -20.28 -126.17 -60.58
CA GLU A 89 -19.95 -124.87 -61.16
C GLU A 89 -20.54 -123.71 -60.33
N GLU A 90 -21.79 -123.81 -59.87
CA GLU A 90 -22.40 -122.77 -59.01
C GLU A 90 -21.68 -122.63 -57.66
N LEU A 91 -21.22 -123.74 -57.06
CA LEU A 91 -20.47 -123.72 -55.80
C LEU A 91 -19.06 -123.14 -55.98
N GLU A 92 -18.34 -123.51 -57.05
CA GLU A 92 -17.03 -122.94 -57.38
C GLU A 92 -17.12 -121.43 -57.65
N GLY A 93 -18.17 -120.99 -58.36
CA GLY A 93 -18.49 -119.57 -58.53
C GLY A 93 -18.69 -118.84 -57.20
N ARG A 94 -19.50 -119.40 -56.29
CA ARG A 94 -19.73 -118.82 -54.95
C ARG A 94 -18.48 -118.83 -54.06
N GLU A 95 -17.63 -119.85 -54.17
CA GLU A 95 -16.34 -119.90 -53.47
C GLU A 95 -15.42 -118.76 -53.94
N SER A 96 -15.36 -118.50 -55.26
CA SER A 96 -14.60 -117.37 -55.81
C SER A 96 -15.15 -116.00 -55.35
N GLU A 97 -16.47 -115.82 -55.27
CA GLU A 97 -17.09 -114.61 -54.71
C GLU A 97 -16.77 -114.43 -53.22
N LEU A 98 -16.80 -115.51 -52.44
CA LEU A 98 -16.50 -115.47 -51.01
C LEU A 98 -15.03 -115.10 -50.77
N THR A 99 -14.09 -115.71 -51.48
CA THR A 99 -12.66 -115.34 -51.36
C THR A 99 -12.40 -113.88 -51.76
N THR A 100 -13.12 -113.35 -52.75
CA THR A 100 -13.02 -111.93 -53.14
C THR A 100 -13.53 -111.02 -52.02
N ARG A 101 -14.70 -111.32 -51.44
CA ARG A 101 -15.27 -110.59 -50.29
C ARG A 101 -14.40 -110.71 -49.03
N GLU A 102 -13.73 -111.83 -48.81
CA GLU A 102 -12.77 -112.00 -47.69
C GLU A 102 -11.57 -111.06 -47.83
N VAL A 103 -11.05 -110.86 -49.05
CA VAL A 103 -9.98 -109.88 -49.33
C VAL A 103 -10.49 -108.45 -49.12
N GLU A 104 -11.65 -108.09 -49.67
CA GLU A 104 -12.26 -106.74 -49.47
C GLU A 104 -12.50 -106.44 -47.99
N LEU A 105 -12.96 -107.44 -47.21
CA LEU A 105 -13.14 -107.31 -45.76
C LEU A 105 -11.82 -107.20 -45.00
N ALA A 106 -10.74 -107.81 -45.48
CA ALA A 106 -9.40 -107.65 -44.90
C ALA A 106 -8.85 -106.23 -45.17
N GLU A 107 -9.00 -105.72 -46.38
CA GLU A 107 -8.59 -104.35 -46.75
C GLU A 107 -9.37 -103.29 -45.95
N MET A 108 -10.70 -103.42 -45.85
CA MET A 108 -11.51 -102.50 -45.03
C MET A 108 -11.13 -102.54 -43.54
N ARG A 109 -10.76 -103.71 -43.00
CA ARG A 109 -10.27 -103.82 -41.60
C ARG A 109 -8.95 -103.07 -41.42
N GLN A 110 -8.01 -103.23 -42.36
CA GLN A 110 -6.73 -102.52 -42.32
C GLN A 110 -6.92 -101.00 -42.45
N GLU A 111 -7.87 -100.54 -43.27
CA GLU A 111 -8.19 -99.11 -43.36
C GLU A 111 -8.78 -98.59 -42.03
N ILE A 112 -9.72 -99.32 -41.41
CA ILE A 112 -10.29 -98.96 -40.10
C ILE A 112 -9.18 -98.87 -39.04
N GLU A 113 -8.31 -99.87 -38.94
CA GLU A 113 -7.18 -99.88 -37.99
C GLU A 113 -6.25 -98.67 -38.19
N SER A 114 -5.96 -98.32 -39.45
CA SER A 114 -5.15 -97.12 -39.75
C SER A 114 -5.85 -95.82 -39.30
N ARG A 115 -7.17 -95.73 -39.47
CA ARG A 115 -7.98 -94.57 -39.05
C ARG A 115 -8.13 -94.48 -37.53
N GLU A 116 -8.20 -95.61 -36.83
CA GLU A 116 -8.22 -95.66 -35.36
C GLU A 116 -6.91 -95.12 -34.76
N ILE A 117 -5.75 -95.48 -35.33
CA ILE A 117 -4.45 -94.92 -34.95
C ILE A 117 -4.41 -93.40 -35.19
N ASP A 118 -4.87 -92.96 -36.36
CA ASP A 118 -4.93 -91.54 -36.75
C ASP A 118 -5.80 -90.70 -35.80
N VAL A 119 -6.93 -91.27 -35.36
CA VAL A 119 -7.85 -90.67 -34.37
C VAL A 119 -7.22 -90.63 -32.98
N ALA A 120 -6.53 -91.70 -32.56
CA ALA A 120 -5.83 -91.75 -31.28
C ALA A 120 -4.72 -90.68 -31.19
N GLU A 121 -3.91 -90.51 -32.25
CA GLU A 121 -2.93 -89.42 -32.29
C GLU A 121 -3.57 -88.02 -32.26
N ARG A 122 -4.72 -87.84 -32.92
CA ARG A 122 -5.45 -86.56 -32.90
C ARG A 122 -6.01 -86.27 -31.50
N ALA A 123 -6.54 -87.28 -30.79
CA ALA A 123 -6.98 -87.14 -29.41
C ALA A 123 -5.83 -86.72 -28.48
N ALA A 124 -4.67 -87.39 -28.54
CA ALA A 124 -3.48 -87.03 -27.77
C ALA A 124 -2.98 -85.60 -28.08
N ARG A 125 -3.06 -85.17 -29.35
CA ARG A 125 -2.74 -83.78 -29.75
C ARG A 125 -3.76 -82.74 -29.25
N ILE A 126 -5.01 -83.12 -29.01
CA ILE A 126 -6.04 -82.27 -28.40
C ILE A 126 -5.79 -82.14 -26.90
N GLU A 127 -5.58 -83.25 -26.18
CA GLU A 127 -5.23 -83.26 -24.75
C GLU A 127 -3.97 -82.42 -24.45
N GLN A 128 -2.94 -82.50 -25.31
CA GLN A 128 -1.75 -81.66 -25.21
C GLN A 128 -2.04 -80.15 -25.44
N ARG A 129 -3.08 -79.81 -26.21
CA ARG A 129 -3.51 -78.42 -26.41
C ARG A 129 -4.38 -77.93 -25.25
N GLU A 130 -5.27 -78.77 -24.73
CA GLU A 130 -6.09 -78.47 -23.56
C GLU A 130 -5.23 -78.19 -22.32
N SER A 131 -4.22 -79.03 -22.05
CA SER A 131 -3.25 -78.78 -20.97
C SER A 131 -2.47 -77.47 -21.14
N LYS A 132 -2.08 -77.10 -22.36
CA LYS A 132 -1.44 -75.79 -22.65
C LYS A 132 -2.40 -74.62 -22.47
N ILE A 133 -3.66 -74.76 -22.87
CA ILE A 133 -4.70 -73.74 -22.68
C ILE A 133 -4.98 -73.55 -21.19
N ALA A 134 -5.07 -74.63 -20.41
CA ALA A 134 -5.23 -74.57 -18.95
C ALA A 134 -4.05 -73.83 -18.27
N GLN A 135 -2.81 -74.16 -18.65
CA GLN A 135 -1.62 -73.44 -18.17
C GLN A 135 -1.63 -71.95 -18.56
N GLN A 136 -2.11 -71.61 -19.76
CA GLN A 136 -2.24 -70.21 -20.18
C GLN A 136 -3.35 -69.48 -19.44
N ALA A 137 -4.47 -70.13 -19.13
CA ALA A 137 -5.55 -69.56 -18.32
C ALA A 137 -5.06 -69.24 -16.90
N GLU A 138 -4.35 -70.18 -16.25
CA GLU A 138 -3.77 -69.96 -14.92
C GLU A 138 -2.72 -68.82 -14.92
N GLN A 139 -1.93 -68.69 -15.99
CA GLN A 139 -0.98 -67.57 -16.15
C GLN A 139 -1.68 -66.22 -16.37
N LEU A 140 -2.86 -66.21 -17.00
CA LEU A 140 -3.66 -65.00 -17.19
C LEU A 140 -4.32 -64.60 -15.86
N GLU A 141 -4.94 -65.53 -15.14
CA GLU A 141 -5.55 -65.29 -13.83
C GLU A 141 -4.53 -64.71 -12.82
N ARG A 142 -3.32 -65.29 -12.74
CA ARG A 142 -2.22 -64.75 -11.92
C ARG A 142 -1.80 -63.33 -12.33
N ARG A 143 -1.88 -62.99 -13.61
CA ARG A 143 -1.57 -61.65 -14.13
C ARG A 143 -2.69 -60.66 -13.90
N GLU A 144 -3.95 -61.10 -13.96
CA GLU A 144 -5.11 -60.28 -13.63
C GLU A 144 -5.05 -59.89 -12.14
N ALA A 145 -4.77 -60.84 -11.24
CA ALA A 145 -4.53 -60.57 -9.82
C ALA A 145 -3.32 -59.64 -9.57
N GLU A 146 -2.22 -59.79 -10.31
CA GLU A 146 -1.06 -58.88 -10.22
C GLU A 146 -1.39 -57.46 -10.71
N VAL A 147 -2.25 -57.33 -11.74
CA VAL A 147 -2.73 -56.04 -12.25
C VAL A 147 -3.71 -55.38 -11.28
N GLU A 148 -4.62 -56.15 -10.68
CA GLU A 148 -5.57 -55.67 -9.67
C GLU A 148 -4.84 -55.15 -8.43
N SER A 149 -3.91 -55.93 -7.87
CA SER A 149 -3.06 -55.49 -6.75
C SER A 149 -2.25 -54.21 -7.06
N LYS A 150 -1.75 -54.06 -8.30
CA LYS A 150 -1.08 -52.82 -8.74
C LYS A 150 -2.05 -51.66 -8.94
N ALA A 151 -3.29 -51.91 -9.36
CA ALA A 151 -4.31 -50.88 -9.46
C ALA A 151 -4.69 -50.34 -8.08
N GLU A 152 -4.89 -51.22 -7.09
CA GLU A 152 -5.10 -50.85 -5.68
C GLU A 152 -3.91 -50.07 -5.11
N ALA A 153 -2.67 -50.49 -5.40
CA ALA A 153 -1.47 -49.76 -4.96
C ALA A 153 -1.41 -48.35 -5.56
N ILE A 154 -1.68 -48.21 -6.86
CA ILE A 154 -1.74 -46.90 -7.55
C ILE A 154 -2.88 -46.04 -7.00
N GLU A 155 -4.04 -46.63 -6.68
CA GLU A 155 -5.14 -45.89 -6.06
C GLU A 155 -4.72 -45.34 -4.69
N ASN A 156 -4.14 -46.18 -3.83
CA ASN A 156 -3.63 -45.77 -2.52
C ASN A 156 -2.56 -44.67 -2.61
N GLU A 157 -1.60 -44.79 -3.55
CA GLU A 157 -0.63 -43.72 -3.83
C GLU A 157 -1.30 -42.43 -4.33
N SER A 158 -2.31 -42.53 -5.20
CA SER A 158 -3.05 -41.37 -5.70
C SER A 158 -3.82 -40.65 -4.58
N GLN A 159 -4.42 -41.40 -3.64
CA GLN A 159 -5.07 -40.86 -2.45
C GLN A 159 -4.05 -40.22 -1.50
N ALA A 160 -2.86 -40.81 -1.32
CA ALA A 160 -1.79 -40.22 -0.54
C ALA A 160 -1.29 -38.89 -1.16
N ILE A 161 -1.08 -38.86 -2.48
CA ILE A 161 -0.73 -37.65 -3.22
C ILE A 161 -1.83 -36.58 -3.12
N ALA A 162 -3.11 -36.97 -3.12
CA ALA A 162 -4.22 -36.04 -2.92
C ALA A 162 -4.19 -35.41 -1.50
N ARG A 163 -3.91 -36.20 -0.46
CA ARG A 163 -3.76 -35.71 0.92
C ARG A 163 -2.56 -34.77 1.06
N GLU A 164 -1.42 -35.09 0.47
CA GLU A 164 -0.25 -34.20 0.46
C GLU A 164 -0.50 -32.92 -0.33
N ARG A 165 -1.20 -32.97 -1.47
CA ARG A 165 -1.64 -31.77 -2.20
C ARG A 165 -2.53 -30.88 -1.33
N GLN A 166 -3.47 -31.46 -0.57
CA GLN A 166 -4.32 -30.70 0.35
C GLN A 166 -3.50 -30.03 1.47
N LYS A 167 -2.52 -30.73 2.07
CA LYS A 167 -1.59 -30.12 3.03
C LYS A 167 -0.79 -28.98 2.42
N ILE A 168 -0.25 -29.17 1.22
CA ILE A 168 0.48 -28.12 0.49
C ILE A 168 -0.44 -26.91 0.25
N GLU A 169 -1.69 -27.11 -0.16
CA GLU A 169 -2.67 -26.04 -0.37
C GLU A 169 -2.99 -25.27 0.93
N VAL A 170 -3.09 -25.95 2.08
CA VAL A 170 -3.23 -25.30 3.40
C VAL A 170 -1.98 -24.49 3.73
N THR A 171 -0.78 -25.06 3.61
CA THR A 171 0.47 -24.31 3.88
C THR A 171 0.67 -23.13 2.92
N ALA A 172 0.19 -23.22 1.68
CA ALA A 172 0.21 -22.12 0.72
C ALA A 172 -0.74 -20.98 1.14
N ARG A 173 -1.93 -21.31 1.67
CA ARG A 173 -2.84 -20.31 2.27
C ARG A 173 -2.22 -19.65 3.51
N GLU A 174 -1.62 -20.42 4.41
CA GLU A 174 -0.92 -19.89 5.59
C GLU A 174 0.25 -18.97 5.20
N LEU A 175 1.02 -19.31 4.18
CA LEU A 175 2.10 -18.47 3.66
C LEU A 175 1.56 -17.20 2.99
N GLN A 176 0.44 -17.29 2.26
CA GLN A 176 -0.22 -16.12 1.67
C GLN A 176 -0.78 -15.19 2.76
N GLU A 177 -1.36 -15.73 3.82
CA GLU A 177 -1.82 -14.93 4.97
C GLU A 177 -0.64 -14.27 5.70
N ARG A 178 0.46 -15.01 5.93
CA ARG A 178 1.70 -14.44 6.50
C ARG A 178 2.31 -13.36 5.61
N ALA A 179 2.26 -13.50 4.29
CA ALA A 179 2.70 -12.47 3.35
C ALA A 179 1.83 -11.22 3.46
N GLY A 180 0.50 -11.36 3.51
CA GLY A 180 -0.42 -10.23 3.73
C GLY A 180 -0.22 -9.55 5.09
N ARG A 181 0.09 -10.31 6.15
CA ARG A 181 0.45 -9.75 7.47
C ARG A 181 1.81 -9.02 7.45
N LEU A 182 2.77 -9.49 6.65
CA LEU A 182 4.04 -8.79 6.45
C LEU A 182 3.83 -7.50 5.66
N GLU A 183 3.04 -7.52 4.60
CA GLU A 183 2.66 -6.32 3.82
C GLU A 183 1.96 -5.29 4.71
N SER A 184 1.01 -5.69 5.57
CA SER A 184 0.39 -4.77 6.53
C SER A 184 1.43 -4.21 7.53
N LEU A 185 2.32 -5.04 8.06
CA LEU A 185 3.38 -4.60 8.98
C LEU A 185 4.39 -3.67 8.31
N GLU A 186 4.72 -3.87 7.03
CA GLU A 186 5.56 -2.97 6.24
C GLU A 186 4.86 -1.60 6.06
N THR A 187 3.55 -1.57 5.80
CA THR A 187 2.81 -0.29 5.72
C THR A 187 2.68 0.41 7.07
N GLU A 188 2.48 -0.34 8.16
CA GLU A 188 2.49 0.22 9.52
C GLU A 188 3.87 0.76 9.90
N LEU A 189 4.94 0.04 9.56
CA LEU A 189 6.31 0.45 9.85
C LEU A 189 6.70 1.69 9.03
N ALA A 190 6.37 1.75 7.74
CA ALA A 190 6.55 2.95 6.92
C ALA A 190 5.73 4.15 7.45
N ALA A 191 4.51 3.93 7.94
CA ALA A 191 3.71 4.97 8.58
C ALA A 191 4.34 5.45 9.91
N ARG A 192 4.95 4.55 10.69
CA ARG A 192 5.69 4.89 11.92
C ARG A 192 7.00 5.61 11.62
N GLU A 193 7.73 5.22 10.57
CA GLU A 193 8.92 5.94 10.10
C GLU A 193 8.57 7.36 9.70
N ALA A 194 7.52 7.57 8.91
CA ALA A 194 7.01 8.90 8.56
C ALA A 194 6.53 9.70 9.79
N GLU A 195 5.90 9.05 10.78
CA GLU A 195 5.52 9.70 12.06
C GLU A 195 6.77 10.12 12.86
N VAL A 196 7.83 9.32 12.85
CA VAL A 196 9.11 9.62 13.51
C VAL A 196 9.86 10.73 12.78
N GLU A 197 9.94 10.72 11.45
CA GLU A 197 10.52 11.82 10.67
C GLU A 197 9.77 13.14 10.90
N ALA A 198 8.42 13.10 10.93
CA ALA A 198 7.61 14.27 11.23
C ALA A 198 7.81 14.79 12.67
N LYS A 199 8.04 13.90 13.65
CA LYS A 199 8.41 14.29 15.02
C LYS A 199 9.83 14.87 15.08
N LEU A 200 10.80 14.25 14.40
CA LEU A 200 12.18 14.71 14.32
C LEU A 200 12.25 16.12 13.69
N ALA A 201 11.50 16.35 12.61
CA ALA A 201 11.38 17.66 11.98
C ALA A 201 10.76 18.70 12.93
N ARG A 202 9.77 18.32 13.75
CA ARG A 202 9.20 19.21 14.78
C ARG A 202 10.17 19.52 15.91
N GLU A 203 11.00 18.55 16.33
CA GLU A 203 12.07 18.77 17.30
C GLU A 203 13.14 19.72 16.72
N PHE A 204 13.58 19.53 15.48
CA PHE A 204 14.50 20.46 14.81
C PHE A 204 13.90 21.88 14.68
N ASP A 205 12.61 21.99 14.31
CA ASP A 205 11.90 23.27 14.29
C ASP A 205 11.77 23.90 15.69
N ALA A 206 11.62 23.09 16.73
CA ALA A 206 11.54 23.54 18.12
C ALA A 206 12.92 23.98 18.64
N GLU A 207 13.99 23.26 18.30
CA GLU A 207 15.38 23.60 18.62
C GLU A 207 15.82 24.89 17.90
N ALA A 208 15.46 25.05 16.62
CA ALA A 208 15.68 26.30 15.89
C ALA A 208 14.90 27.49 16.49
N LYS A 209 13.67 27.27 16.96
CA LYS A 209 12.89 28.28 17.70
C LYS A 209 13.50 28.57 19.07
N LEU A 210 14.05 27.57 19.75
CA LEU A 210 14.76 27.72 21.02
C LEU A 210 16.02 28.55 20.83
N GLU A 211 16.84 28.27 19.82
CA GLU A 211 18.04 29.04 19.49
C GLU A 211 17.70 30.50 19.12
N ALA A 212 16.60 30.72 18.38
CA ALA A 212 16.09 32.05 18.07
C ALA A 212 15.56 32.78 19.33
N ALA A 213 14.90 32.06 20.25
CA ALA A 213 14.46 32.58 21.54
C ALA A 213 15.65 32.93 22.44
N GLU A 214 16.69 32.09 22.51
CA GLU A 214 17.93 32.37 23.24
C GLU A 214 18.65 33.60 22.68
N LYS A 215 18.78 33.71 21.35
CA LYS A 215 19.34 34.91 20.70
C LYS A 215 18.54 36.17 21.07
N SER A 216 17.22 36.07 21.09
CA SER A 216 16.32 37.16 21.49
C SER A 216 16.45 37.50 22.97
N LEU A 217 16.61 36.48 23.84
CA LEU A 217 16.76 36.64 25.28
C LEU A 217 18.12 37.26 25.62
N ARG A 218 19.22 36.85 24.97
CA ARG A 218 20.54 37.52 25.06
C ARG A 218 20.49 38.97 24.57
N GLN A 219 19.72 39.28 23.53
CA GLN A 219 19.49 40.67 23.11
C GLN A 219 18.68 41.47 24.13
N LEU A 220 17.69 40.86 24.79
CA LEU A 220 16.92 41.50 25.86
C LEU A 220 17.76 41.69 27.12
N GLU A 221 18.59 40.74 27.51
CA GLU A 221 19.60 40.89 28.57
C GLU A 221 20.60 42.01 28.26
N GLY A 222 21.08 42.10 27.02
CA GLY A 222 21.93 43.20 26.57
C GLY A 222 21.24 44.57 26.68
N LYS A 223 19.96 44.65 26.29
CA LYS A 223 19.13 45.86 26.44
C LYS A 223 18.80 46.17 27.90
N LEU A 224 18.62 45.16 28.75
CA LEU A 224 18.43 45.31 30.19
C LEU A 224 19.69 45.87 30.84
N LYS A 225 20.86 45.26 30.60
CA LYS A 225 22.15 45.79 31.09
C LYS A 225 22.42 47.20 30.60
N GLY A 226 22.07 47.51 29.35
CA GLY A 226 22.11 48.89 28.82
C GLY A 226 21.20 49.84 29.60
N ARG A 227 19.95 49.44 29.86
CA ARG A 227 19.00 50.25 30.67
C ARG A 227 19.37 50.33 32.14
N GLU A 228 19.98 49.31 32.72
CA GLU A 228 20.53 49.34 34.09
C GLU A 228 21.70 50.33 34.18
N LEU A 229 22.56 50.37 33.15
CA LEU A 229 23.62 51.38 33.04
C LEU A 229 23.00 52.79 32.91
N GLU A 230 22.09 53.01 31.95
CA GLU A 230 21.38 54.29 31.77
C GLU A 230 20.62 54.73 33.03
N LEU A 231 20.02 53.79 33.78
CA LEU A 231 19.37 54.07 35.06
C LEU A 231 20.38 54.41 36.15
N SER A 232 21.53 53.74 36.21
CA SER A 232 22.60 54.07 37.16
C SER A 232 23.20 55.46 36.90
N GLU A 233 23.39 55.82 35.63
CA GLU A 233 23.85 57.14 35.21
C GLU A 233 22.80 58.22 35.50
N ARG A 234 21.51 57.93 35.27
CA ARG A 234 20.41 58.85 35.63
C ARG A 234 20.23 59.00 37.14
N SER A 235 20.36 57.92 37.91
CA SER A 235 20.31 57.98 39.38
C SER A 235 21.46 58.82 39.92
N ARG A 236 22.69 58.62 39.41
CA ARG A 236 23.84 59.46 39.75
C ARG A 236 23.63 60.93 39.35
N ALA A 237 23.09 61.20 38.16
CA ALA A 237 22.77 62.55 37.73
C ALA A 237 21.67 63.19 38.59
N LEU A 238 20.73 62.41 39.11
CA LEU A 238 19.71 62.86 40.07
C LEU A 238 20.29 63.10 41.47
N GLU A 239 21.27 62.31 41.92
CA GLU A 239 22.05 62.59 43.14
C GLU A 239 22.83 63.89 43.00
N GLU A 240 23.57 64.10 41.91
CA GLU A 240 24.29 65.35 41.63
C GLU A 240 23.33 66.57 41.50
N MET A 241 22.12 66.37 40.96
CA MET A 241 21.08 67.40 40.93
C MET A 241 20.49 67.66 42.33
N ALA A 242 20.34 66.64 43.16
CA ALA A 242 19.84 66.76 44.53
C ALA A 242 20.86 67.44 45.46
N GLU A 243 22.16 67.16 45.31
CA GLU A 243 23.23 67.88 46.00
C GLU A 243 23.26 69.37 45.59
N ARG A 244 23.12 69.67 44.30
CA ARG A 244 23.01 71.07 43.81
C ARG A 244 21.74 71.76 44.30
N ALA A 245 20.61 71.06 44.35
CA ALA A 245 19.37 71.59 44.92
C ALA A 245 19.53 71.84 46.43
N GLY A 246 20.21 70.96 47.17
CA GLY A 246 20.55 71.15 48.59
C GLY A 246 21.49 72.34 48.82
N ALA A 247 22.49 72.53 47.96
CA ALA A 247 23.38 73.69 48.02
C ALA A 247 22.62 75.00 47.74
N LEU A 248 21.80 75.05 46.68
CA LEU A 248 20.96 76.21 46.37
C LEU A 248 19.90 76.47 47.46
N GLN A 249 19.36 75.44 48.10
CA GLN A 249 18.46 75.57 49.23
C GLN A 249 19.17 76.15 50.45
N ALA A 250 20.42 75.73 50.73
CA ALA A 250 21.24 76.29 51.80
C ALA A 250 21.61 77.76 51.53
N GLU A 251 21.98 78.12 50.30
CA GLU A 251 22.18 79.52 49.89
C GLU A 251 20.89 80.36 50.01
N LEU A 252 19.74 79.78 49.65
CA LEU A 252 18.43 80.42 49.80
C LEU A 252 18.08 80.65 51.27
N ASP A 253 18.28 79.65 52.13
CA ASP A 253 18.00 79.74 53.56
C ASP A 253 18.99 80.67 54.28
N GLU A 254 20.25 80.75 53.83
CA GLU A 254 21.19 81.78 54.28
C GLU A 254 20.76 83.19 53.82
N SER A 255 20.31 83.34 52.57
CA SER A 255 19.79 84.62 52.07
C SER A 255 18.52 85.06 52.82
N ARG A 256 17.66 84.11 53.18
CA ARG A 256 16.47 84.34 54.02
C ARG A 256 16.86 84.73 55.44
N ALA A 257 17.80 84.04 56.08
CA ALA A 257 18.29 84.39 57.41
C ALA A 257 18.90 85.81 57.43
N ARG A 258 19.63 86.20 56.38
CA ARG A 258 20.16 87.57 56.21
C ARG A 258 19.02 88.61 56.05
N LEU A 259 17.98 88.28 55.28
CA LEU A 259 16.81 89.14 55.11
C LEU A 259 15.94 89.23 56.37
N GLU A 260 15.76 88.15 57.12
CA GLU A 260 15.04 88.11 58.39
C GLU A 260 15.80 88.88 59.48
N ALA A 261 17.13 88.79 59.53
CA ALA A 261 17.95 89.62 60.40
C ALA A 261 17.83 91.11 60.05
N ALA A 262 17.87 91.47 58.76
CA ALA A 262 17.66 92.85 58.31
C ALA A 262 16.23 93.37 58.60
N LEU A 263 15.22 92.50 58.47
CA LEU A 263 13.83 92.82 58.81
C LEU A 263 13.65 92.99 60.32
N HIS A 264 14.29 92.16 61.14
CA HIS A 264 14.25 92.26 62.60
C HIS A 264 14.92 93.55 63.08
N ASP A 265 16.10 93.88 62.55
CA ASP A 265 16.83 95.12 62.87
C ASP A 265 16.06 96.37 62.41
N ALA A 266 15.37 96.31 61.26
CA ALA A 266 14.44 97.35 60.82
C ALA A 266 13.19 97.46 61.72
N GLN A 267 12.63 96.33 62.17
CA GLN A 267 11.49 96.31 63.10
C GLN A 267 11.86 96.80 64.50
N GLU A 268 13.09 96.54 64.98
CA GLU A 268 13.57 97.07 66.26
C GLU A 268 13.75 98.59 66.20
N LYS A 269 14.26 99.11 65.08
CA LYS A 269 14.31 100.56 64.79
C LYS A 269 12.90 101.16 64.78
N LEU A 270 11.95 100.54 64.08
CA LEU A 270 10.55 100.97 64.03
C LEU A 270 9.85 100.92 65.41
N ALA A 271 10.20 99.96 66.27
CA ALA A 271 9.66 99.83 67.63
C ALA A 271 10.23 100.90 68.59
N ARG A 272 11.50 101.29 68.41
CA ARG A 272 12.13 102.39 69.16
C ARG A 272 11.53 103.74 68.77
N GLU A 273 11.29 103.98 67.48
CA GLU A 273 10.64 105.21 67.00
C GLU A 273 9.16 105.30 67.44
N ARG A 274 8.40 104.19 67.40
CA ARG A 274 7.00 104.18 67.87
C ARG A 274 6.85 104.60 69.34
N LYS A 275 7.79 104.19 70.21
CA LYS A 275 7.80 104.59 71.63
C LYS A 275 8.10 106.08 71.84
N VAL A 276 8.78 106.73 70.91
CA VAL A 276 9.01 108.20 70.91
C VAL A 276 7.77 108.94 70.40
N THR A 277 7.05 108.38 69.41
CA THR A 277 5.83 109.01 68.86
C THR A 277 4.61 108.99 69.80
N GLU A 278 4.54 108.10 70.79
CA GLU A 278 3.48 108.12 71.81
C GLU A 278 3.71 109.22 72.87
N GLY A 279 4.97 109.55 73.19
CA GLY A 279 5.30 110.65 74.11
C GLY A 279 5.07 112.04 73.51
N LEU A 280 5.27 112.20 72.20
CA LEU A 280 5.06 113.48 71.50
C LEU A 280 3.59 113.78 71.18
N ARG A 281 2.69 112.80 71.28
CA ARG A 281 1.24 112.99 71.04
C ARG A 281 0.50 113.72 72.16
N ALA A 282 1.09 113.88 73.33
CA ALA A 282 0.50 114.62 74.45
C ALA A 282 0.95 116.10 74.55
N GLN A 283 1.73 116.59 73.58
CA GLN A 283 2.25 117.98 73.56
C GLN A 283 1.90 118.75 72.27
N ILE A 284 1.13 118.14 71.36
CA ILE A 284 0.72 118.72 70.07
C ILE A 284 -0.80 119.05 70.05
N GLU A 285 -1.47 119.00 71.21
CA GLU A 285 -2.79 119.65 71.40
C GLU A 285 -2.65 121.15 71.73
N VAL A 286 -1.40 121.64 71.90
CA VAL A 286 -1.05 123.06 72.11
C VAL A 286 -0.49 123.71 70.83
N ALA A 287 -0.33 122.93 69.75
CA ALA A 287 0.20 123.40 68.47
C ALA A 287 -0.85 123.48 67.34
N GLU A 288 -2.14 123.43 67.67
CA GLU A 288 -3.23 123.76 66.73
C GLU A 288 -3.44 125.29 66.54
N GLU A 289 -2.67 126.13 67.26
CA GLU A 289 -2.86 127.59 67.26
C GLU A 289 -1.78 128.40 66.48
N GLU A 290 -0.64 127.80 66.09
CA GLU A 290 0.48 128.55 65.48
C GLU A 290 0.62 128.48 63.94
N ALA A 291 -0.10 127.60 63.23
CA ALA A 291 -0.01 127.50 61.76
C ALA A 291 -1.23 126.78 61.14
N ARG A 292 -2.07 127.35 60.27
CA ARG A 292 -2.07 128.64 59.54
C ARG A 292 -0.86 128.95 58.65
N ASN A 293 0.08 128.02 58.53
CA ASN A 293 1.17 127.99 57.55
C ASN A 293 1.34 126.56 57.00
N ALA A 294 1.93 126.44 55.81
CA ALA A 294 2.32 125.17 55.14
C ALA A 294 1.18 124.28 54.58
N SER A 295 0.48 124.77 53.56
CA SER A 295 -0.16 123.94 52.54
C SER A 295 0.90 123.25 51.65
N ALA A 296 1.44 122.10 52.08
CA ALA A 296 2.61 121.46 51.46
C ALA A 296 2.40 119.98 51.06
N ALA A 297 1.32 119.68 50.33
CA ALA A 297 1.13 118.38 49.66
C ALA A 297 0.37 118.44 48.31
N VAL A 298 -0.03 119.63 47.86
CA VAL A 298 -0.45 119.91 46.47
C VAL A 298 0.68 120.61 45.70
N GLN A 299 1.75 121.04 46.39
CA GLN A 299 2.89 121.69 45.73
C GLN A 299 3.73 120.73 44.88
N ARG A 300 3.78 119.40 45.11
CA ARG A 300 4.76 118.51 44.41
C ARG A 300 4.52 118.18 42.93
N VAL A 301 3.41 118.62 42.33
CA VAL A 301 3.23 118.62 40.86
C VAL A 301 3.32 120.04 40.31
N GLY A 302 2.85 121.03 41.07
CA GLY A 302 3.14 122.44 40.80
C GLY A 302 4.62 122.82 40.92
N GLU A 303 5.43 122.08 41.69
CA GLU A 303 6.87 122.27 41.87
C GLU A 303 7.68 121.79 40.66
N LEU A 304 7.20 120.80 39.89
CA LEU A 304 7.91 120.37 38.68
C LEU A 304 7.55 121.22 37.45
N GLU A 305 6.37 121.81 37.43
CA GLU A 305 6.01 122.84 36.44
C GLU A 305 6.58 124.22 36.86
N SER A 306 6.61 124.55 38.16
CA SER A 306 7.29 125.76 38.64
C SER A 306 8.79 125.64 38.48
N LEU A 307 9.45 124.51 38.74
CA LEU A 307 10.91 124.41 38.50
C LEU A 307 11.29 124.49 37.01
N LEU A 308 10.35 124.30 36.08
CA LEU A 308 10.57 124.53 34.64
C LEU A 308 10.30 125.98 34.22
N GLU A 309 9.30 126.65 34.81
CA GLU A 309 9.09 128.10 34.64
C GLU A 309 10.10 128.93 35.44
N GLU A 310 10.55 128.46 36.60
CA GLU A 310 11.57 129.07 37.46
C GLU A 310 12.95 128.84 36.87
N ALA A 311 13.28 127.66 36.30
CA ALA A 311 14.49 127.52 35.49
C ALA A 311 14.47 128.40 34.21
N ARG A 312 13.30 128.65 33.59
CA ARG A 312 13.20 129.57 32.44
C ARG A 312 13.25 131.05 32.85
N ALA A 313 12.59 131.40 33.93
CA ALA A 313 12.58 132.74 34.51
C ALA A 313 13.91 133.07 35.19
N GLU A 314 14.66 132.08 35.67
CA GLU A 314 15.99 132.24 36.25
C GLU A 314 17.08 132.18 35.18
N ILE A 315 16.86 131.51 34.03
CA ILE A 315 17.66 131.76 32.82
C ILE A 315 17.40 133.18 32.28
N GLU A 316 16.16 133.63 32.12
CA GLU A 316 15.89 135.01 31.68
C GLU A 316 16.24 136.06 32.75
N ARG A 317 16.20 135.73 34.05
CA ARG A 317 16.63 136.63 35.13
C ARG A 317 18.14 136.66 35.30
N VAL A 318 18.88 135.55 35.19
CA VAL A 318 20.35 135.59 35.14
C VAL A 318 20.83 136.28 33.87
N LYS A 319 20.08 136.18 32.77
CA LYS A 319 20.35 136.92 31.53
C LYS A 319 19.98 138.41 31.65
N ALA A 320 18.91 138.77 32.38
CA ALA A 320 18.54 140.16 32.65
C ALA A 320 19.43 140.81 33.73
N GLU A 321 19.85 140.08 34.76
CA GLU A 321 20.81 140.53 35.79
C GLU A 321 22.22 140.60 35.19
N ALA A 322 22.65 139.65 34.34
CA ALA A 322 23.92 139.79 33.62
C ALA A 322 23.91 140.93 32.59
N VAL A 323 22.78 141.23 31.94
CA VAL A 323 22.64 142.40 31.05
C VAL A 323 22.50 143.71 31.83
N ALA A 324 21.91 143.69 33.03
CA ALA A 324 21.83 144.86 33.91
C ALA A 324 23.18 145.18 34.56
N ASP A 325 23.88 144.18 35.11
CA ASP A 325 25.21 144.34 35.68
C ASP A 325 26.24 144.70 34.59
N ALA A 326 26.21 144.05 33.41
CA ALA A 326 27.05 144.47 32.29
C ALA A 326 26.70 145.90 31.80
N GLY A 327 25.42 146.29 31.86
CA GLY A 327 24.97 147.64 31.55
C GLY A 327 25.44 148.69 32.56
N GLU A 328 25.37 148.39 33.86
CA GLU A 328 25.82 149.31 34.91
C GLU A 328 27.35 149.38 35.00
N HIS A 329 28.06 148.27 34.74
CA HIS A 329 29.51 148.25 34.64
C HIS A 329 30.03 148.93 33.35
N ALA A 330 29.35 148.78 32.21
CA ALA A 330 29.67 149.54 31.00
C ALA A 330 29.41 151.05 31.17
N ALA A 331 28.32 151.44 31.85
CA ALA A 331 28.05 152.83 32.19
C ALA A 331 29.12 153.43 33.12
N ARG A 332 29.53 152.69 34.17
CA ARG A 332 30.61 153.11 35.09
C ARG A 332 31.98 153.16 34.40
N ALA A 333 32.23 152.34 33.39
CA ALA A 333 33.44 152.42 32.55
C ALA A 333 33.43 153.65 31.62
N GLU A 334 32.32 153.93 30.92
CA GLU A 334 32.19 155.16 30.12
C GLU A 334 32.32 156.43 30.97
N GLU A 335 31.80 156.42 32.20
CA GLU A 335 31.88 157.57 33.10
C GLU A 335 33.32 157.81 33.61
N ALA A 336 34.08 156.72 33.83
CA ALA A 336 35.51 156.79 34.12
C ALA A 336 36.34 157.29 32.92
N GLU A 337 36.08 156.82 31.70
CA GLU A 337 36.77 157.31 30.49
C GLU A 337 36.47 158.79 30.20
N ARG A 338 35.21 159.24 30.37
CA ARG A 338 34.84 160.66 30.21
C ARG A 338 35.51 161.55 31.25
N ALA A 339 35.66 161.08 32.49
CA ALA A 339 36.43 161.79 33.52
C ALA A 339 37.92 161.88 33.15
N LEU A 340 38.51 160.80 32.62
CA LEU A 340 39.92 160.77 32.19
C LEU A 340 40.18 161.68 30.98
N ALA A 341 39.21 161.84 30.07
CA ALA A 341 39.27 162.77 28.95
C ALA A 341 39.21 164.23 29.40
N ALA A 342 38.29 164.58 30.31
CA ALA A 342 38.13 165.93 30.82
C ALA A 342 39.37 166.46 31.57
N GLU A 343 40.09 165.58 32.29
CA GLU A 343 41.35 165.96 32.95
C GLU A 343 42.53 166.08 31.98
N ARG A 344 42.56 165.31 30.88
CA ARG A 344 43.55 165.52 29.79
C ARG A 344 43.40 166.88 29.11
N ASP A 345 42.17 167.32 28.86
CA ASP A 345 41.90 168.64 28.26
C ASP A 345 42.27 169.80 29.22
N ARG A 346 42.21 169.58 30.54
CA ARG A 346 42.69 170.54 31.56
C ARG A 346 44.20 170.69 31.58
N VAL A 347 44.95 169.58 31.54
CA VAL A 347 46.42 169.61 31.49
C VAL A 347 46.89 170.35 30.23
N ALA A 348 46.26 170.10 29.07
CA ALA A 348 46.56 170.81 27.83
C ALA A 348 46.31 172.33 27.89
N ALA A 349 45.36 172.79 28.72
CA ALA A 349 45.12 174.22 28.92
C ALA A 349 46.22 174.88 29.78
N LEU A 350 46.67 174.23 30.86
CA LEU A 350 47.74 174.72 31.73
C LEU A 350 49.09 174.81 31.01
N GLU A 351 49.42 173.83 30.15
CA GLU A 351 50.63 173.87 29.31
C GLU A 351 50.64 175.08 28.36
N LEU A 352 49.46 175.48 27.86
CA LEU A 352 49.29 176.61 26.94
C LEU A 352 49.44 177.96 27.65
N GLU A 353 48.96 178.05 28.89
CA GLU A 353 49.10 179.25 29.75
C GLU A 353 50.56 179.48 30.17
N VAL A 354 51.27 178.41 30.58
CA VAL A 354 52.74 178.41 30.82
C VAL A 354 53.52 178.80 29.55
N GLY A 355 53.06 178.38 28.37
CA GLY A 355 53.61 178.80 27.09
C GLY A 355 53.51 180.30 26.85
N SER A 356 52.40 180.93 27.23
CA SER A 356 52.19 182.38 27.06
C SER A 356 53.09 183.22 27.99
N LEU A 357 53.28 182.79 29.24
CA LEU A 357 54.14 183.46 30.22
C LEU A 357 55.62 183.37 29.83
N ARG A 358 56.05 182.26 29.23
CA ARG A 358 57.41 182.13 28.66
C ARG A 358 57.66 183.13 27.51
N ALA A 359 56.66 183.39 26.66
CA ALA A 359 56.79 184.38 25.59
C ALA A 359 56.92 185.81 26.14
N GLN A 360 56.12 186.16 27.17
CA GLN A 360 56.22 187.45 27.85
C GLN A 360 57.57 187.63 28.58
N LEU A 361 58.14 186.54 29.13
CA LEU A 361 59.45 186.55 29.77
C LEU A 361 60.58 186.80 28.75
N GLU A 362 60.53 186.20 27.55
CA GLU A 362 61.49 186.52 26.48
C GLU A 362 61.37 187.98 26.01
N GLU A 363 60.15 188.51 25.87
CA GLU A 363 59.94 189.90 25.46
C GLU A 363 60.48 190.89 26.51
N ALA A 364 60.27 190.62 27.81
CA ALA A 364 60.88 191.38 28.90
C ALA A 364 62.42 191.25 28.95
N GLN A 365 62.96 190.05 28.71
CA GLN A 365 64.42 189.84 28.64
C GLN A 365 65.06 190.56 27.45
N ALA A 366 64.38 190.64 26.30
CA ALA A 366 64.82 191.43 25.16
C ALA A 366 64.84 192.94 25.46
N ALA A 367 63.87 193.45 26.23
CA ALA A 367 63.86 194.84 26.69
C ALA A 367 65.01 195.14 27.67
N VAL A 368 65.32 194.22 28.59
CA VAL A 368 66.48 194.33 29.51
C VAL A 368 67.80 194.34 28.74
N ALA A 369 67.92 193.59 27.65
CA ALA A 369 69.16 193.43 26.89
C ALA A 369 69.64 194.69 26.13
N SER A 370 68.85 195.77 26.07
CA SER A 370 69.19 196.97 25.28
C SER A 370 69.00 198.32 25.99
N SER A 371 68.60 198.34 27.26
CA SER A 371 68.58 199.58 28.07
C SER A 371 69.94 199.84 28.72
N ALA A 372 70.45 201.07 28.57
CA ALA A 372 71.69 201.52 29.21
C ALA A 372 71.45 202.37 30.47
N ASP A 373 70.20 202.64 30.83
CA ASP A 373 69.85 203.41 32.03
C ASP A 373 69.73 202.49 33.24
N ALA A 374 70.62 202.67 34.22
CA ALA A 374 70.68 201.82 35.42
C ALA A 374 69.34 201.77 36.21
N ALA A 375 68.60 202.89 36.23
CA ALA A 375 67.29 202.97 36.88
C ALA A 375 66.19 202.16 36.15
N ALA A 376 66.32 201.96 34.84
CA ALA A 376 65.42 201.11 34.07
C ALA A 376 65.78 199.63 34.22
N LEU A 377 67.09 199.31 34.31
CA LEU A 377 67.55 197.94 34.53
C LEU A 377 67.11 197.37 35.89
N GLU A 378 67.15 198.20 36.94
CA GLU A 378 66.76 197.80 38.30
C GLU A 378 65.24 197.54 38.41
N SER A 379 64.42 198.38 37.75
CA SER A 379 62.97 198.15 37.66
C SER A 379 62.62 196.89 36.87
N ALA A 380 63.26 196.67 35.72
CA ALA A 380 62.98 195.52 34.87
C ALA A 380 63.51 194.20 35.45
N LEU A 381 64.62 194.22 36.21
CA LEU A 381 65.06 193.05 36.99
C LEU A 381 64.05 192.69 38.08
N ALA A 382 63.48 193.67 38.79
CA ALA A 382 62.43 193.41 39.79
C ALA A 382 61.15 192.83 39.17
N GLU A 383 60.78 193.28 37.96
CA GLU A 383 59.61 192.77 37.23
C GLU A 383 59.83 191.35 36.68
N VAL A 384 61.05 191.05 36.17
CA VAL A 384 61.47 189.69 35.79
C VAL A 384 61.56 188.76 37.00
N GLU A 385 62.06 189.24 38.15
CA GLU A 385 62.13 188.44 39.38
C GLU A 385 60.74 188.16 39.97
N SER A 386 59.81 189.12 39.87
CA SER A 386 58.38 188.96 40.17
C SER A 386 57.73 187.89 39.29
N LEU A 387 57.86 188.00 37.95
CA LEU A 387 57.32 187.02 36.99
C LEU A 387 57.91 185.63 37.19
N ARG A 388 59.22 185.55 37.49
CA ARG A 388 59.90 184.28 37.76
C ARG A 388 59.39 183.61 39.04
N LYS A 389 59.13 184.39 40.09
CA LYS A 389 58.56 183.86 41.33
C LYS A 389 57.11 183.38 41.16
N GLN A 390 56.31 184.11 40.38
CA GLN A 390 54.96 183.67 39.99
C GLN A 390 54.99 182.40 39.13
N MET A 391 55.98 182.26 38.24
CA MET A 391 56.20 181.03 37.47
C MET A 391 56.58 179.84 38.34
N ASP A 392 57.45 180.03 39.34
CA ASP A 392 57.84 178.95 40.27
C ASP A 392 56.67 178.53 41.19
N GLU A 393 55.85 179.48 41.66
CA GLU A 393 54.64 179.20 42.46
C GLU A 393 53.55 178.48 41.64
N LEU A 394 53.32 178.88 40.38
CA LEU A 394 52.39 178.19 39.47
C LEU A 394 52.87 176.79 39.06
N ALA A 395 54.18 176.62 38.82
CA ALA A 395 54.77 175.31 38.53
C ALA A 395 54.58 174.34 39.72
N ALA A 396 54.81 174.82 40.95
CA ALA A 396 54.60 174.02 42.15
C ALA A 396 53.12 173.61 42.34
N SER A 397 52.16 174.51 42.09
CA SER A 397 50.74 174.15 42.16
C SER A 397 50.32 173.18 41.05
N ALA A 398 50.88 173.30 39.85
CA ALA A 398 50.60 172.39 38.74
C ALA A 398 51.15 170.98 39.00
N ASP A 399 52.37 170.86 39.54
CA ASP A 399 52.95 169.56 39.91
C ASP A 399 52.12 168.87 41.02
N GLU A 400 51.55 169.63 41.97
CA GLU A 400 50.69 169.07 43.03
C GLU A 400 49.29 168.66 42.52
N GLU A 401 48.70 169.38 41.55
CA GLU A 401 47.47 168.94 40.89
C GLU A 401 47.69 167.75 39.93
N ILE A 402 48.84 167.69 39.24
CA ILE A 402 49.22 166.56 38.38
C ILE A 402 49.47 165.28 39.20
N THR A 403 50.06 165.39 40.39
CA THR A 403 50.23 164.23 41.28
C THR A 403 48.90 163.74 41.85
N GLN A 404 48.01 164.64 42.30
CA GLN A 404 46.67 164.25 42.78
C GLN A 404 45.77 163.65 41.68
N THR A 405 45.88 164.11 40.43
CA THR A 405 45.15 163.51 39.30
C THR A 405 45.71 162.14 38.92
N ARG A 406 47.02 161.92 39.04
CA ARG A 406 47.67 160.62 38.82
C ARG A 406 47.23 159.56 39.85
N GLU A 407 47.20 159.90 41.14
CA GLU A 407 46.70 159.01 42.19
C GLU A 407 45.23 158.63 41.98
N ARG A 408 44.41 159.57 41.47
CA ARG A 408 43.00 159.30 41.12
C ARG A 408 42.85 158.39 39.90
N ALA A 409 43.74 158.50 38.91
CA ALA A 409 43.78 157.59 37.75
C ALA A 409 44.14 156.15 38.17
N GLU A 410 45.19 155.97 38.99
CA GLU A 410 45.57 154.64 39.52
C GLU A 410 44.44 154.02 40.37
N SER A 411 43.71 154.84 41.14
CA SER A 411 42.51 154.39 41.88
C SER A 411 41.34 153.99 40.98
N ALA A 412 41.22 154.58 39.78
CA ALA A 412 40.20 154.19 38.80
C ALA A 412 40.58 152.90 38.06
N GLU A 413 41.85 152.74 37.66
CA GLU A 413 42.36 151.51 37.04
C GLU A 413 42.22 150.29 37.97
N ALA A 414 42.51 150.46 39.27
CA ALA A 414 42.31 149.39 40.26
C ALA A 414 40.84 148.93 40.37
N ARG A 415 39.87 149.84 40.18
CA ARG A 415 38.43 149.52 40.21
C ARG A 415 37.95 148.87 38.91
N ALA A 416 38.55 149.21 37.77
CA ALA A 416 38.29 148.52 36.52
C ALA A 416 38.74 147.05 36.59
N ALA A 417 39.92 146.79 37.14
CA ALA A 417 40.43 145.42 37.33
C ALA A 417 39.54 144.59 38.29
N GLU A 418 38.96 145.19 39.34
CA GLU A 418 38.01 144.47 40.21
C GLU A 418 36.70 144.14 39.49
N ALA A 419 36.24 145.00 38.56
CA ALA A 419 35.06 144.73 37.75
C ALA A 419 35.30 143.60 36.74
N GLU A 420 36.45 143.57 36.06
CA GLU A 420 36.83 142.48 35.15
C GLU A 420 36.88 141.13 35.88
N ALA A 421 37.49 141.07 37.07
CA ALA A 421 37.55 139.85 37.87
C ALA A 421 36.16 139.29 38.25
N ARG A 422 35.17 140.17 38.49
CA ARG A 422 33.79 139.76 38.78
C ARG A 422 33.04 139.28 37.53
N VAL A 423 33.35 139.82 36.34
CA VAL A 423 32.81 139.30 35.07
C VAL A 423 33.34 137.89 34.78
N GLU A 424 34.61 137.62 35.06
CA GLU A 424 35.20 136.27 34.99
C GLU A 424 34.51 135.30 35.97
N GLU A 425 34.23 135.74 37.20
CA GLU A 425 33.49 134.94 38.21
C GLU A 425 32.05 134.62 37.75
N VAL A 426 31.31 135.60 37.22
CA VAL A 426 29.96 135.40 36.67
C VAL A 426 29.99 134.45 35.47
N SER A 427 30.96 134.61 34.57
CA SER A 427 31.17 133.69 33.42
C SER A 427 31.38 132.24 33.89
N SER A 428 32.19 132.03 34.93
CA SER A 428 32.41 130.70 35.51
C SER A 428 31.11 130.08 36.09
N ARG A 429 30.24 130.90 36.69
CA ARG A 429 28.94 130.46 37.22
C ARG A 429 27.93 130.13 36.11
N VAL A 430 27.93 130.87 35.01
CA VAL A 430 27.12 130.55 33.82
C VAL A 430 27.55 129.21 33.21
N SER A 431 28.85 129.00 32.99
CA SER A 431 29.37 127.72 32.49
C SER A 431 29.04 126.54 33.41
N GLN A 432 29.07 126.75 34.72
CA GLN A 432 28.70 125.72 35.70
C GLN A 432 27.18 125.43 35.73
N ALA A 433 26.33 126.39 35.33
CA ALA A 433 24.89 126.19 35.15
C ALA A 433 24.58 125.45 33.82
N GLU A 434 25.27 125.80 32.73
CA GLU A 434 25.14 125.10 31.44
C GLU A 434 25.53 123.62 31.54
N ALA A 435 26.62 123.29 32.25
CA ALA A 435 27.01 121.91 32.51
C ALA A 435 25.93 121.11 33.27
N ARG A 436 25.26 121.74 34.24
CA ARG A 436 24.15 121.11 34.99
C ARG A 436 22.89 120.95 34.14
N ALA A 437 22.63 121.87 33.21
CA ALA A 437 21.51 121.73 32.26
C ALA A 437 21.71 120.55 31.31
N ILE A 438 22.95 120.30 30.86
CA ILE A 438 23.30 119.12 30.05
C ILE A 438 23.13 117.82 30.87
N GLU A 439 23.61 117.79 32.11
CA GLU A 439 23.46 116.62 33.01
C GLU A 439 21.97 116.28 33.28
N GLN A 440 21.09 117.28 33.34
CA GLN A 440 19.64 117.05 33.48
C GLN A 440 18.97 116.64 32.16
N ALA A 441 19.47 117.09 31.01
CA ALA A 441 19.01 116.63 29.70
C ALA A 441 19.36 115.15 29.46
N GLU A 442 20.59 114.73 29.79
CA GLU A 442 21.01 113.32 29.72
C GLU A 442 20.19 112.44 30.68
N ARG A 443 19.82 112.94 31.87
CA ARG A 443 18.89 112.24 32.78
C ARG A 443 17.47 112.12 32.22
N ALA A 444 16.96 113.14 31.54
CA ALA A 444 15.66 113.06 30.87
C ALA A 444 15.68 112.03 29.72
N GLU A 445 16.78 111.96 28.96
CA GLU A 445 16.97 110.96 27.90
C GLU A 445 17.11 109.54 28.48
N ALA A 446 17.80 109.38 29.62
CA ALA A 446 17.87 108.10 30.33
C ALA A 446 16.50 107.63 30.86
N VAL A 447 15.69 108.53 31.42
CA VAL A 447 14.31 108.20 31.87
C VAL A 447 13.40 107.88 30.69
N SER A 448 13.58 108.55 29.55
CA SER A 448 12.91 108.21 28.29
C SER A 448 13.29 106.81 27.80
N ALA A 449 14.58 106.46 27.84
CA ALA A 449 15.07 105.13 27.50
C ALA A 449 14.60 104.03 28.47
N GLU A 450 14.43 104.34 29.77
CA GLU A 450 13.82 103.41 30.73
C GLU A 450 12.32 103.21 30.48
N LEU A 451 11.59 104.24 30.03
CA LEU A 451 10.18 104.13 29.61
C LEU A 451 10.01 103.30 28.33
N GLU A 452 10.86 103.48 27.32
CA GLU A 452 10.95 102.62 26.14
C GLU A 452 11.28 101.16 26.54
N ALA A 453 12.25 100.96 27.44
CA ALA A 453 12.60 99.62 27.93
C ALA A 453 11.49 98.96 28.77
N LEU A 454 10.67 99.76 29.48
CA LEU A 454 9.51 99.26 30.22
C LEU A 454 8.32 98.94 29.30
N SER A 455 8.09 99.72 28.22
CA SER A 455 7.05 99.40 27.23
C SER A 455 7.41 98.15 26.40
N ALA A 456 8.69 97.96 26.08
CA ALA A 456 9.22 96.74 25.47
C ALA A 456 9.06 95.52 26.39
N LYS A 457 9.31 95.67 27.70
CA LYS A 457 9.07 94.60 28.70
C LYS A 457 7.58 94.32 28.92
N LEU A 458 6.71 95.33 28.82
CA LEU A 458 5.26 95.17 28.94
C LEU A 458 4.69 94.39 27.75
N SER A 459 5.06 94.75 26.52
CA SER A 459 4.65 94.02 25.32
C SER A 459 5.21 92.59 25.27
N GLU A 460 6.41 92.35 25.81
CA GLU A 460 6.90 90.97 25.98
C GLU A 460 6.16 90.20 27.10
N ALA A 461 5.71 90.88 28.16
CA ALA A 461 4.87 90.27 29.19
C ALA A 461 3.47 89.93 28.67
N GLU A 462 2.86 90.79 27.86
CA GLU A 462 1.57 90.52 27.17
C GLU A 462 1.69 89.34 26.21
N ARG A 463 2.75 89.30 25.38
CA ARG A 463 3.05 88.16 24.50
C ARG A 463 3.23 86.84 25.26
N ARG A 464 3.87 86.89 26.44
CA ARG A 464 4.03 85.73 27.33
C ARG A 464 2.72 85.33 28.03
N ALA A 465 1.81 86.27 28.29
CA ALA A 465 0.47 85.99 28.81
C ALA A 465 -0.43 85.31 27.77
N GLU A 466 -0.35 85.74 26.50
CA GLU A 466 -1.03 85.04 25.39
C GLU A 466 -0.46 83.64 25.15
N GLU A 467 0.87 83.47 25.16
CA GLU A 467 1.51 82.15 25.08
C GLU A 467 1.13 81.25 26.28
N ALA A 468 0.99 81.81 27.50
CA ALA A 468 0.54 81.06 28.67
C ALA A 468 -0.93 80.64 28.54
N SER A 469 -1.81 81.52 28.07
CA SER A 469 -3.23 81.24 27.80
C SER A 469 -3.39 80.11 26.77
N ALA A 470 -2.62 80.16 25.68
CA ALA A 470 -2.59 79.10 24.67
C ALA A 470 -2.11 77.75 25.26
N ARG A 471 -1.10 77.76 26.15
CA ARG A 471 -0.61 76.55 26.82
C ARG A 471 -1.61 75.98 27.84
N VAL A 472 -2.39 76.81 28.52
CA VAL A 472 -3.48 76.35 29.40
C VAL A 472 -4.58 75.67 28.59
N SER A 473 -5.03 76.27 27.47
CA SER A 473 -6.02 75.64 26.58
C SER A 473 -5.50 74.32 25.97
N GLN A 474 -4.21 74.25 25.64
CA GLN A 474 -3.55 73.01 25.21
C GLN A 474 -3.44 71.97 26.33
N ALA A 475 -3.28 72.38 27.59
CA ALA A 475 -3.29 71.48 28.75
C ALA A 475 -4.68 70.92 29.03
N GLU A 476 -5.74 71.75 28.96
CA GLU A 476 -7.14 71.30 29.11
C GLU A 476 -7.56 70.31 28.02
N ALA A 477 -7.10 70.52 26.77
CA ALA A 477 -7.29 69.55 25.70
C ALA A 477 -6.60 68.20 25.99
N ARG A 478 -5.38 68.23 26.55
CA ARG A 478 -4.61 67.03 26.92
C ARG A 478 -5.18 66.31 28.13
N VAL A 479 -5.83 67.01 29.08
CA VAL A 479 -6.56 66.38 30.19
C VAL A 479 -7.73 65.55 29.66
N ARG A 480 -8.53 66.08 28.73
CA ARG A 480 -9.61 65.32 28.06
C ARG A 480 -9.08 64.14 27.23
N GLU A 481 -7.90 64.28 26.62
CA GLU A 481 -7.22 63.19 25.91
C GLU A 481 -6.73 62.09 26.87
N ILE A 482 -6.25 62.47 28.07
CA ILE A 482 -5.86 61.53 29.13
C ILE A 482 -7.08 60.80 29.70
N GLU A 483 -8.21 61.48 29.92
CA GLU A 483 -9.49 60.87 30.34
C GLU A 483 -9.99 59.85 29.29
N SER A 484 -9.90 60.20 28.00
CA SER A 484 -10.17 59.28 26.87
C SER A 484 -9.20 58.08 26.84
N SER A 485 -7.92 58.28 27.18
CA SER A 485 -6.93 57.20 27.27
C SER A 485 -7.16 56.28 28.48
N SER A 486 -7.66 56.81 29.59
CA SER A 486 -8.04 56.07 30.79
C SER A 486 -9.20 55.10 30.50
N GLY A 487 -10.20 55.53 29.73
CA GLY A 487 -11.27 54.66 29.23
C GLY A 487 -10.75 53.46 28.43
N LYS A 488 -9.72 53.66 27.58
CA LYS A 488 -9.08 52.59 26.78
C LYS A 488 -8.21 51.65 27.62
N VAL A 489 -7.69 52.11 28.77
CA VAL A 489 -7.04 51.23 29.75
C VAL A 489 -8.09 50.38 30.49
N GLY A 490 -9.26 50.95 30.80
CA GLY A 490 -10.42 50.21 31.30
C GLY A 490 -10.92 49.13 30.33
N GLU A 491 -11.08 49.47 29.04
CA GLU A 491 -11.43 48.49 28.00
C GLU A 491 -10.38 47.38 27.88
N ARG A 492 -9.07 47.70 27.92
CA ARG A 492 -8.01 46.69 27.89
C ARG A 492 -7.94 45.81 29.14
N ALA A 493 -8.30 46.34 30.30
CA ALA A 493 -8.43 45.53 31.52
C ALA A 493 -9.60 44.55 31.39
N ALA A 494 -10.77 45.01 30.93
CA ALA A 494 -11.93 44.16 30.66
C ALA A 494 -11.66 43.14 29.52
N GLU A 495 -10.90 43.52 28.49
CA GLU A 495 -10.48 42.61 27.40
C GLU A 495 -9.51 41.53 27.90
N LEU A 496 -8.62 41.86 28.84
CA LEU A 496 -7.72 40.90 29.48
C LEU A 496 -8.45 39.99 30.47
N GLU A 497 -9.42 40.50 31.24
CA GLU A 497 -10.29 39.67 32.07
C GLU A 497 -11.18 38.75 31.21
N ALA A 498 -11.72 39.25 30.09
CA ALA A 498 -12.47 38.42 29.14
C ALA A 498 -11.60 37.33 28.51
N LYS A 499 -10.35 37.63 28.14
CA LYS A 499 -9.38 36.64 27.62
C LYS A 499 -8.91 35.66 28.71
N LEU A 500 -8.85 36.08 29.97
CA LEU A 500 -8.57 35.19 31.10
C LEU A 500 -9.76 34.25 31.37
N GLN A 501 -10.99 34.75 31.31
CA GLN A 501 -12.21 33.94 31.38
C GLN A 501 -12.33 32.98 30.18
N GLU A 502 -11.96 33.42 28.97
CA GLU A 502 -11.91 32.54 27.79
C GLU A 502 -10.82 31.47 27.93
N ALA A 503 -9.64 31.80 28.45
CA ALA A 503 -8.60 30.83 28.75
C ALA A 503 -9.04 29.83 29.83
N MET A 504 -9.71 30.28 30.90
CA MET A 504 -10.30 29.42 31.92
C MET A 504 -11.43 28.54 31.35
N ALA A 505 -12.26 29.06 30.45
CA ALA A 505 -13.28 28.29 29.76
C ALA A 505 -12.64 27.18 28.90
N ARG A 506 -11.62 27.50 28.10
CA ARG A 506 -10.85 26.53 27.30
C ARG A 506 -10.10 25.50 28.16
N VAL A 507 -9.61 25.87 29.35
CA VAL A 507 -9.07 24.92 30.33
C VAL A 507 -10.19 23.99 30.82
N SER A 508 -11.38 24.52 31.16
CA SER A 508 -12.52 23.68 31.56
C SER A 508 -13.06 22.78 30.43
N GLU A 509 -12.90 23.18 29.17
CA GLU A 509 -13.19 22.34 28.00
C GLU A 509 -12.12 21.27 27.81
N ALA A 510 -10.84 21.60 28.01
CA ALA A 510 -9.74 20.63 27.99
C ALA A 510 -9.84 19.61 29.15
N GLU A 511 -10.29 20.03 30.33
CA GLU A 511 -10.59 19.15 31.46
C GLU A 511 -11.78 18.23 31.15
N ARG A 512 -12.88 18.75 30.59
CA ARG A 512 -13.99 17.91 30.10
C ARG A 512 -13.57 16.96 29.00
N ALA A 513 -12.70 17.38 28.07
CA ALA A 513 -12.15 16.52 27.03
C ALA A 513 -11.23 15.43 27.59
N ARG A 514 -10.43 15.74 28.62
CA ARG A 514 -9.63 14.77 29.36
C ARG A 514 -10.53 13.75 30.08
N ASP A 515 -11.59 14.21 30.72
CA ASP A 515 -12.50 13.33 31.48
C ASP A 515 -13.36 12.47 30.53
N LEU A 516 -13.75 12.99 29.36
CA LEU A 516 -14.32 12.20 28.27
C LEU A 516 -13.33 11.15 27.74
N ALA A 517 -12.06 11.50 27.54
CA ALA A 517 -11.03 10.54 27.15
C ALA A 517 -10.76 9.47 28.23
N ILE A 518 -10.88 9.83 29.52
CA ILE A 518 -10.83 8.87 30.64
C ILE A 518 -12.05 7.93 30.60
N ASP A 519 -13.25 8.43 30.27
CA ASP A 519 -14.44 7.59 30.12
C ASP A 519 -14.41 6.72 28.85
N GLU A 520 -13.76 7.16 27.75
CA GLU A 520 -13.47 6.28 26.61
C GLU A 520 -12.41 5.22 26.95
N LEU A 521 -11.39 5.54 27.76
CA LEU A 521 -10.45 4.56 28.29
C LEU A 521 -11.14 3.54 29.23
N LYS A 522 -12.14 3.96 30.01
CA LYS A 522 -12.98 3.02 30.79
C LYS A 522 -13.79 2.09 29.89
N LYS A 523 -14.43 2.61 28.83
CA LYS A 523 -15.15 1.78 27.83
C LYS A 523 -14.21 0.81 27.11
N ALA A 524 -12.97 1.22 26.82
CA ALA A 524 -11.95 0.32 26.29
C ALA A 524 -11.56 -0.76 27.31
N GLY A 525 -11.51 -0.44 28.61
CA GLY A 525 -11.36 -1.41 29.70
C GLY A 525 -12.54 -2.37 29.83
N GLU A 526 -13.77 -1.91 29.66
CA GLU A 526 -14.98 -2.74 29.63
C GLU A 526 -14.97 -3.69 28.42
N ALA A 527 -14.54 -3.21 27.25
CA ALA A 527 -14.34 -4.04 26.06
C ALA A 527 -13.21 -5.08 26.25
N ALA A 528 -12.16 -4.74 26.98
CA ALA A 528 -11.10 -5.70 27.34
C ALA A 528 -11.61 -6.78 28.32
N ALA A 529 -12.43 -6.40 29.30
CA ALA A 529 -13.08 -7.35 30.21
C ALA A 529 -14.09 -8.26 29.48
N GLU A 530 -14.79 -7.74 28.47
CA GLU A 530 -15.67 -8.57 27.62
C GLU A 530 -14.87 -9.51 26.70
N ALA A 531 -13.71 -9.08 26.20
CA ALA A 531 -12.79 -9.94 25.46
C ALA A 531 -12.17 -11.05 26.34
N GLU A 532 -11.95 -10.78 27.64
CA GLU A 532 -11.54 -11.78 28.63
C GLU A 532 -12.67 -12.78 28.90
N ARG A 533 -13.92 -12.31 29.13
CA ARG A 533 -15.09 -13.19 29.25
C ARG A 533 -15.34 -14.05 28.01
N LEU A 534 -15.15 -13.52 26.81
CA LEU A 534 -15.26 -14.28 25.56
C LEU A 534 -14.15 -15.34 25.44
N ARG A 535 -12.96 -15.07 25.97
CA ARG A 535 -11.86 -16.05 26.06
C ARG A 535 -12.15 -17.15 27.08
N ASP A 536 -12.72 -16.80 28.23
CA ASP A 536 -13.15 -17.77 29.25
C ASP A 536 -14.32 -18.63 28.73
N ALA A 537 -15.29 -18.02 28.04
CA ALA A 537 -16.39 -18.73 27.38
C ALA A 537 -15.91 -19.65 26.25
N LEU A 538 -14.89 -19.23 25.48
CA LEU A 538 -14.25 -20.09 24.48
C LEU A 538 -13.50 -21.26 25.12
N THR A 539 -12.82 -21.03 26.25
CA THR A 539 -12.13 -22.08 27.01
C THR A 539 -13.14 -23.10 27.56
N ALA A 540 -14.23 -22.64 28.18
CA ALA A 540 -15.32 -23.49 28.64
C ALA A 540 -16.07 -24.21 27.50
N ALA A 541 -16.05 -23.66 26.27
CA ALA A 541 -16.57 -24.35 25.10
C ALA A 541 -15.62 -25.45 24.60
N ILE A 542 -14.30 -25.23 24.69
CA ILE A 542 -13.29 -26.26 24.40
C ILE A 542 -13.40 -27.40 25.42
N ASP A 543 -13.57 -27.10 26.71
CA ASP A 543 -13.77 -28.12 27.76
C ASP A 543 -15.03 -28.97 27.51
N LYS A 544 -16.13 -28.34 27.07
CA LYS A 544 -17.37 -29.05 26.67
C LYS A 544 -17.21 -29.90 25.41
N VAL A 545 -16.35 -29.49 24.47
CA VAL A 545 -16.00 -30.33 23.31
C VAL A 545 -15.19 -31.53 23.75
N ALA A 546 -14.24 -31.37 24.68
CA ALA A 546 -13.49 -32.49 25.26
C ALA A 546 -14.39 -33.45 26.07
N GLU A 547 -15.38 -32.92 26.81
CA GLU A 547 -16.40 -33.71 27.52
C GLU A 547 -17.28 -34.51 26.52
N ALA A 548 -17.76 -33.88 25.45
CA ALA A 548 -18.51 -34.54 24.38
C ALA A 548 -17.69 -35.57 23.58
N GLU A 549 -16.38 -35.35 23.41
CA GLU A 549 -15.46 -36.34 22.86
C GLU A 549 -15.30 -37.54 23.82
N GLY A 550 -15.28 -37.29 25.14
CA GLY A 550 -15.36 -38.32 26.18
C GLY A 550 -16.63 -39.17 26.06
N GLU A 551 -17.80 -38.54 26.05
CA GLU A 551 -19.10 -39.22 25.83
C GLU A 551 -19.13 -39.99 24.50
N LEU A 552 -18.49 -39.47 23.44
CA LEU A 552 -18.37 -40.16 22.16
C LEU A 552 -17.45 -41.40 22.24
N THR A 553 -16.46 -41.42 23.12
CA THR A 553 -15.66 -42.64 23.37
C THR A 553 -16.41 -43.67 24.22
N GLU A 554 -17.19 -43.24 25.22
CA GLU A 554 -17.99 -44.13 26.06
C GLU A 554 -19.18 -44.74 25.28
N THR A 555 -19.82 -43.96 24.40
CA THR A 555 -20.85 -44.46 23.48
C THR A 555 -20.29 -45.40 22.40
N LYS A 556 -19.03 -45.23 21.95
CA LYS A 556 -18.34 -46.23 21.13
C LYS A 556 -18.05 -47.51 21.90
N GLY A 557 -17.58 -47.42 23.14
CA GLY A 557 -17.34 -48.59 24.01
C GLY A 557 -18.61 -49.40 24.28
N SER A 558 -19.73 -48.73 24.55
CA SER A 558 -21.04 -49.41 24.70
C SER A 558 -21.57 -49.97 23.37
N LEU A 559 -21.32 -49.33 22.22
CA LEU A 559 -21.63 -49.90 20.91
C LEU A 559 -20.81 -51.17 20.62
N GLU A 560 -19.55 -51.22 21.04
CA GLU A 560 -18.71 -52.43 20.96
C GLU A 560 -19.20 -53.53 21.91
N SER A 561 -19.63 -53.19 23.13
CA SER A 561 -20.31 -54.13 24.04
C SER A 561 -21.59 -54.71 23.43
N VAL A 562 -22.45 -53.88 22.84
CA VAL A 562 -23.69 -54.33 22.18
C VAL A 562 -23.39 -55.20 20.95
N ARG A 563 -22.30 -54.94 20.23
CA ARG A 563 -21.84 -55.83 19.13
C ARG A 563 -21.33 -57.18 19.65
N ALA A 564 -20.64 -57.20 20.79
CA ALA A 564 -20.23 -58.46 21.43
C ALA A 564 -21.44 -59.27 21.92
N GLU A 565 -22.42 -58.62 22.55
CA GLU A 565 -23.69 -59.26 22.94
C GLU A 565 -24.48 -59.77 21.72
N LEU A 566 -24.48 -59.02 20.60
CA LEU A 566 -25.13 -59.47 19.36
C LEU A 566 -24.44 -60.71 18.78
N ALA A 567 -23.10 -60.74 18.74
CA ALA A 567 -22.34 -61.91 18.30
C ALA A 567 -22.56 -63.13 19.21
N GLU A 568 -22.68 -62.93 20.53
CA GLU A 568 -23.05 -64.01 21.46
C GLU A 568 -24.48 -64.52 21.21
N ARG A 569 -25.43 -63.62 20.90
CA ARG A 569 -26.81 -63.97 20.54
C ARG A 569 -26.91 -64.72 19.21
N GLU A 570 -26.13 -64.35 18.20
CA GLU A 570 -26.03 -65.09 16.93
C GLU A 570 -25.41 -66.48 17.13
N ALA A 571 -24.37 -66.59 17.97
CA ALA A 571 -23.79 -67.88 18.36
C ALA A 571 -24.77 -68.74 19.19
N ALA A 572 -25.64 -68.13 20.01
CA ALA A 572 -26.71 -68.84 20.70
C ALA A 572 -27.85 -69.26 19.75
N LEU A 573 -28.15 -68.45 18.73
CA LEU A 573 -29.15 -68.77 17.71
C LEU A 573 -28.71 -70.00 16.89
N SER A 574 -27.47 -70.05 16.43
CA SER A 574 -26.95 -71.20 15.67
C SER A 574 -26.95 -72.51 16.48
N LYS A 575 -26.69 -72.42 17.80
CA LYS A 575 -26.86 -73.57 18.72
C LYS A 575 -28.32 -73.98 18.89
N ALA A 576 -29.24 -73.03 18.94
CA ALA A 576 -30.68 -73.32 18.99
C ALA A 576 -31.17 -73.98 17.69
N GLU A 577 -30.69 -73.53 16.53
CA GLU A 577 -30.97 -74.14 15.22
C GLU A 577 -30.42 -75.58 15.12
N GLN A 578 -29.22 -75.84 15.67
CA GLN A 578 -28.69 -77.21 15.80
C GLN A 578 -29.57 -78.08 16.71
N CYS A 579 -30.01 -77.59 17.87
CA CYS A 579 -30.96 -78.30 18.73
C CYS A 579 -32.30 -78.58 18.02
N VAL A 580 -32.80 -77.69 17.16
CA VAL A 580 -34.02 -77.93 16.38
C VAL A 580 -33.80 -79.06 15.37
N LEU A 581 -32.66 -79.10 14.67
CA LEU A 581 -32.32 -80.20 13.76
C LEU A 581 -32.19 -81.57 14.48
N GLU A 582 -31.66 -81.58 15.70
CA GLU A 582 -31.62 -82.80 16.54
C GLU A 582 -33.04 -83.24 16.96
N LEU A 583 -33.90 -82.31 17.37
CA LEU A 583 -35.29 -82.59 17.73
C LEU A 583 -36.13 -83.08 16.54
N GLU A 584 -35.92 -82.55 15.34
CA GLU A 584 -36.52 -83.09 14.11
C GLU A 584 -36.04 -84.52 13.81
N GLY A 585 -34.81 -84.87 14.16
CA GLY A 585 -34.31 -86.24 14.13
C GLY A 585 -35.13 -87.16 15.04
N VAL A 586 -35.32 -86.77 16.30
CA VAL A 586 -36.12 -87.51 17.29
C VAL A 586 -37.59 -87.65 16.84
N GLU A 587 -38.16 -86.64 16.18
CA GLU A 587 -39.53 -86.72 15.65
C GLU A 587 -39.67 -87.78 14.52
N ARG A 588 -38.64 -87.91 13.65
CA ARG A 588 -38.61 -88.97 12.62
C ARG A 588 -38.52 -90.37 13.25
N ASP A 589 -37.67 -90.54 14.26
CA ASP A 589 -37.52 -91.81 14.98
C ASP A 589 -38.78 -92.23 15.75
N LEU A 590 -39.51 -91.28 16.33
CA LEU A 590 -40.79 -91.54 16.99
C LEU A 590 -41.87 -91.93 15.97
N LYS A 591 -41.92 -91.28 14.80
CA LYS A 591 -42.84 -91.65 13.70
C LYS A 591 -42.57 -93.05 13.16
N ALA A 592 -41.30 -93.48 13.09
CA ALA A 592 -40.95 -94.84 12.70
C ALA A 592 -41.52 -95.90 13.67
N LYS A 593 -41.37 -95.68 14.99
CA LYS A 593 -41.90 -96.58 16.04
C LYS A 593 -43.42 -96.61 16.13
N VAL A 594 -44.10 -95.51 15.78
CA VAL A 594 -45.57 -95.51 15.68
C VAL A 594 -46.06 -96.42 14.54
N ASN A 595 -45.43 -96.34 13.37
CA ASN A 595 -45.78 -97.22 12.24
C ASN A 595 -45.48 -98.70 12.52
N GLU A 596 -44.42 -99.00 13.28
CA GLU A 596 -44.06 -100.36 13.70
C GLU A 596 -45.15 -100.98 14.60
N LEU A 597 -45.64 -100.22 15.59
CA LEU A 597 -46.72 -100.65 16.50
C LEU A 597 -48.10 -100.72 15.83
N GLU A 598 -48.33 -99.97 14.75
CA GLU A 598 -49.61 -100.01 14.02
C GLU A 598 -49.75 -101.30 13.19
N ILE A 599 -48.63 -101.85 12.71
CA ILE A 599 -48.58 -103.13 11.96
C ILE A 599 -48.84 -104.34 12.88
N GLU A 600 -48.38 -104.31 14.14
CA GLU A 600 -48.67 -105.40 15.09
C GLU A 600 -50.15 -105.47 15.51
N LEU A 601 -50.90 -104.36 15.41
CA LEU A 601 -52.29 -104.30 15.86
C LEU A 601 -53.29 -104.89 14.85
N GLU A 602 -52.97 -104.93 13.55
CA GLU A 602 -53.88 -105.45 12.51
C GLU A 602 -53.95 -106.99 12.45
N VAL A 603 -52.98 -107.70 13.02
CA VAL A 603 -52.89 -109.17 12.92
C VAL A 603 -53.77 -109.90 13.96
N ALA A 604 -54.28 -109.21 14.98
CA ALA A 604 -54.63 -109.84 16.26
C ALA A 604 -56.13 -110.06 16.59
N ASN A 605 -57.12 -109.82 15.70
CA ASN A 605 -58.54 -110.03 16.09
C ASN A 605 -59.51 -110.52 15.00
N ALA A 606 -59.81 -111.82 15.04
CA ALA A 606 -60.94 -112.45 14.35
C ALA A 606 -62.18 -112.64 15.28
N LYS A 607 -63.38 -112.62 14.68
CA LYS A 607 -64.73 -112.77 15.28
C LYS A 607 -64.95 -114.15 15.99
N PRO A 608 -65.99 -114.39 16.85
CA PRO A 608 -67.34 -113.81 16.81
C PRO A 608 -68.14 -113.52 18.13
N ARG A 609 -69.40 -113.11 17.93
CA ARG A 609 -70.55 -112.72 18.81
C ARG A 609 -71.13 -113.87 19.68
N PRO A 610 -71.99 -113.66 20.74
CA PRO A 610 -73.34 -113.04 20.61
C PRO A 610 -74.09 -112.37 21.81
N GLN A 611 -75.22 -111.71 21.43
CA GLN A 611 -76.49 -111.38 22.16
C GLN A 611 -76.45 -110.49 23.45
N MET A 612 -76.84 -109.21 23.36
CA MET A 612 -78.21 -108.62 23.51
C MET A 612 -78.64 -108.42 24.98
N ASP A 613 -78.60 -107.19 25.53
CA ASP A 613 -79.74 -106.26 25.47
C ASP A 613 -79.35 -104.74 25.54
N GLU A 614 -78.48 -104.28 24.62
CA GLU A 614 -77.96 -102.90 24.64
C GLU A 614 -78.51 -101.97 23.54
N PHE A 615 -79.45 -102.45 22.71
CA PHE A 615 -79.85 -101.76 21.47
C PHE A 615 -80.48 -100.38 21.71
N GLN A 616 -81.29 -100.23 22.76
CA GLN A 616 -82.02 -98.98 23.04
C GLN A 616 -81.12 -97.89 23.65
N LYS A 617 -80.14 -98.25 24.50
CA LYS A 617 -79.12 -97.33 25.02
C LYS A 617 -78.14 -96.92 23.91
N ASN A 618 -77.71 -97.86 23.07
CA ASN A 618 -76.82 -97.57 21.94
C ASN A 618 -77.47 -96.74 20.83
N ARG A 619 -78.78 -96.83 20.60
CA ARG A 619 -79.47 -95.95 19.63
C ARG A 619 -79.36 -94.47 20.02
N ARG A 620 -79.55 -94.12 21.30
CA ARG A 620 -79.40 -92.72 21.77
C ARG A 620 -77.94 -92.24 21.70
N ARG A 621 -76.96 -93.08 22.07
CA ARG A 621 -75.53 -92.76 21.97
C ARG A 621 -75.01 -92.67 20.52
N ARG A 622 -75.54 -93.48 19.59
CA ARG A 622 -75.23 -93.40 18.15
C ARG A 622 -75.79 -92.11 17.53
N MET A 623 -77.03 -91.75 17.84
CA MET A 623 -77.63 -90.51 17.31
C MET A 623 -76.94 -89.23 17.82
N SER A 624 -76.43 -89.21 19.06
CA SER A 624 -75.63 -88.08 19.55
C SER A 624 -74.24 -88.03 18.91
N ARG A 625 -73.55 -89.18 18.75
CA ARG A 625 -72.27 -89.25 17.99
C ARG A 625 -72.44 -88.83 16.53
N GLN A 626 -73.47 -89.30 15.83
CA GLN A 626 -73.71 -88.90 14.43
C GLN A 626 -74.05 -87.41 14.30
N ARG A 627 -74.86 -86.82 15.20
CA ARG A 627 -75.11 -85.38 15.20
C ARG A 627 -73.86 -84.54 15.52
N ARG A 628 -72.97 -85.04 16.37
CA ARG A 628 -71.67 -84.41 16.65
C ARG A 628 -70.74 -84.50 15.44
N LEU A 629 -70.59 -85.68 14.84
CA LEU A 629 -69.77 -85.89 13.64
C LEU A 629 -70.27 -85.07 12.45
N LEU A 630 -71.57 -84.91 12.23
CA LEU A 630 -72.12 -84.05 11.17
C LEU A 630 -71.84 -82.55 11.43
N ARG A 631 -71.78 -82.11 12.69
CA ARG A 631 -71.36 -80.74 13.05
C ARG A 631 -69.85 -80.54 12.87
N GLU A 632 -69.04 -81.51 13.27
CA GLU A 632 -67.60 -81.49 13.05
C GLU A 632 -67.24 -81.56 11.56
N GLN A 633 -67.95 -82.37 10.76
CA GLN A 633 -67.79 -82.44 9.30
C GLN A 633 -68.25 -81.14 8.61
N SER A 634 -69.42 -80.59 8.96
CA SER A 634 -69.88 -79.30 8.36
C SER A 634 -69.09 -78.07 8.85
N ALA A 635 -68.37 -78.16 9.96
CA ALA A 635 -67.37 -77.18 10.38
C ALA A 635 -66.04 -77.36 9.62
N LYS A 636 -65.59 -78.60 9.40
CA LYS A 636 -64.42 -78.90 8.56
C LYS A 636 -64.64 -78.49 7.10
N ILE A 637 -65.82 -78.76 6.53
CA ILE A 637 -66.17 -78.33 5.17
C ILE A 637 -66.16 -76.80 5.07
N ARG A 638 -66.78 -76.08 6.02
CA ARG A 638 -66.74 -74.61 6.02
C ARG A 638 -65.33 -74.05 6.10
N ARG A 639 -64.50 -74.53 7.03
CA ARG A 639 -63.09 -74.13 7.13
C ARG A 639 -62.27 -74.48 5.89
N ALA A 640 -62.57 -75.59 5.22
CA ALA A 640 -61.94 -75.94 3.94
C ALA A 640 -62.42 -75.05 2.80
N THR A 641 -63.68 -74.61 2.81
CA THR A 641 -64.22 -73.68 1.81
C THR A 641 -63.70 -72.26 2.01
N GLU A 642 -63.55 -71.83 3.27
CA GLU A 642 -62.88 -70.58 3.67
C GLU A 642 -61.40 -70.61 3.26
N ALA A 643 -60.64 -71.65 3.65
CA ALA A 643 -59.23 -71.78 3.25
C ALA A 643 -59.00 -71.92 1.73
N LEU A 644 -59.98 -72.44 0.98
CA LEU A 644 -59.94 -72.44 -0.49
C LEU A 644 -60.26 -71.07 -1.08
N ARG A 645 -61.12 -70.27 -0.41
CA ARG A 645 -61.36 -68.87 -0.76
C ARG A 645 -60.13 -68.01 -0.51
N ASP A 646 -59.55 -68.11 0.69
CA ASP A 646 -58.33 -67.39 1.07
C ASP A 646 -57.19 -67.71 0.09
N ARG A 647 -57.09 -68.94 -0.41
CA ARG A 647 -56.11 -69.33 -1.45
C ARG A 647 -56.43 -68.78 -2.84
N LEU A 648 -57.71 -68.69 -3.22
CA LEU A 648 -58.11 -68.03 -4.47
C LEU A 648 -57.81 -66.52 -4.39
N ASP A 649 -58.17 -65.86 -3.30
CA ASP A 649 -57.90 -64.44 -3.07
C ASP A 649 -56.38 -64.16 -3.03
N GLN A 650 -55.58 -65.08 -2.48
CA GLN A 650 -54.10 -65.04 -2.56
C GLN A 650 -53.58 -65.22 -4.00
N CYS A 651 -54.15 -66.13 -4.79
CA CYS A 651 -53.79 -66.30 -6.20
C CYS A 651 -54.13 -65.04 -7.02
N ASP A 652 -55.31 -64.45 -6.82
CA ASP A 652 -55.74 -63.24 -7.50
C ASP A 652 -54.88 -62.03 -7.09
N ALA A 653 -54.49 -61.92 -5.81
CA ALA A 653 -53.54 -60.91 -5.36
C ALA A 653 -52.14 -61.09 -6.00
N VAL A 654 -51.65 -62.32 -6.14
CA VAL A 654 -50.37 -62.60 -6.84
C VAL A 654 -50.47 -62.29 -8.34
N LEU A 655 -51.61 -62.57 -8.98
CA LEU A 655 -51.85 -62.23 -10.39
C LEU A 655 -51.93 -60.72 -10.60
N GLN A 656 -52.62 -59.97 -9.72
CA GLN A 656 -52.60 -58.51 -9.72
C GLN A 656 -51.18 -57.96 -9.54
N LYS A 657 -50.41 -58.46 -8.57
CA LYS A 657 -49.02 -58.02 -8.36
C LYS A 657 -48.12 -58.34 -9.55
N ARG A 658 -48.35 -59.45 -10.27
CA ARG A 658 -47.65 -59.75 -11.53
C ARG A 658 -48.05 -58.81 -12.67
N ALA A 659 -49.32 -58.42 -12.77
CA ALA A 659 -49.79 -57.45 -13.76
C ALA A 659 -49.21 -56.04 -13.50
N GLU A 660 -49.25 -55.57 -12.25
CA GLU A 660 -48.63 -54.30 -11.82
C GLU A 660 -47.11 -54.31 -12.08
N LEU A 661 -46.42 -55.42 -11.78
CA LEU A 661 -44.99 -55.57 -12.10
C LEU A 661 -44.73 -55.53 -13.60
N ALA A 662 -45.54 -56.19 -14.43
CA ALA A 662 -45.38 -56.16 -15.88
C ALA A 662 -45.55 -54.74 -16.46
N GLU A 663 -46.56 -54.00 -16.00
CA GLU A 663 -46.78 -52.60 -16.39
C GLU A 663 -45.64 -51.69 -15.92
N ALA A 664 -45.17 -51.84 -14.68
CA ALA A 664 -44.02 -51.12 -14.15
C ALA A 664 -42.72 -51.42 -14.93
N TYR A 665 -42.48 -52.68 -15.31
CA TYR A 665 -41.34 -53.07 -16.15
C TYR A 665 -41.43 -52.41 -17.54
N GLN A 666 -42.60 -52.42 -18.18
CA GLN A 666 -42.79 -51.77 -19.49
C GLN A 666 -42.58 -50.25 -19.40
N ALA A 667 -43.08 -49.60 -18.35
CA ALA A 667 -42.84 -48.18 -18.10
C ALA A 667 -41.34 -47.86 -17.89
N ILE A 668 -40.61 -48.69 -17.15
CA ILE A 668 -39.15 -48.57 -16.96
C ILE A 668 -38.41 -48.74 -18.28
N VAL A 669 -38.81 -49.71 -19.13
CA VAL A 669 -38.21 -49.93 -20.45
C VAL A 669 -38.45 -48.74 -21.38
N GLU A 670 -39.67 -48.20 -21.46
CA GLU A 670 -39.95 -46.98 -22.23
C GLU A 670 -39.11 -45.79 -21.76
N MET A 671 -39.03 -45.57 -20.44
CA MET A 671 -38.29 -44.44 -19.88
C MET A 671 -36.77 -44.59 -20.10
N ARG A 672 -36.22 -45.81 -20.01
CA ARG A 672 -34.83 -46.09 -20.41
C ARG A 672 -34.58 -45.81 -21.89
N GLN A 673 -35.48 -46.22 -22.79
CA GLN A 673 -35.35 -45.91 -24.22
C GLN A 673 -35.46 -44.41 -24.53
N LYS A 674 -36.31 -43.67 -23.81
CA LYS A 674 -36.45 -42.20 -23.95
C LYS A 674 -35.20 -41.46 -23.42
N ASN A 675 -34.62 -41.91 -22.32
CA ASN A 675 -33.37 -41.33 -21.78
C ASN A 675 -32.16 -41.65 -22.67
N ALA A 676 -31.97 -42.91 -23.08
CA ALA A 676 -30.86 -43.29 -23.96
C ALA A 676 -30.83 -42.48 -25.28
N LYS A 677 -32.00 -42.18 -25.86
CA LYS A 677 -32.11 -41.33 -27.07
C LYS A 677 -31.76 -39.86 -26.83
N ARG A 678 -31.88 -39.35 -25.60
CA ARG A 678 -31.47 -37.98 -25.23
C ARG A 678 -29.97 -37.92 -24.93
N GLU A 679 -29.45 -38.89 -24.21
CA GLU A 679 -28.05 -38.98 -23.77
C GLU A 679 -27.08 -39.04 -24.96
N VAL A 680 -27.40 -39.84 -26.00
CA VAL A 680 -26.60 -39.93 -27.24
C VAL A 680 -26.51 -38.60 -28.00
N ARG A 681 -27.53 -37.72 -27.92
CA ARG A 681 -27.49 -36.40 -28.57
C ARG A 681 -26.70 -35.37 -27.77
N GLY A 682 -26.70 -35.45 -26.44
CA GLY A 682 -25.85 -34.61 -25.58
C GLY A 682 -24.37 -34.99 -25.67
N GLY A 683 -24.06 -36.29 -25.62
CA GLY A 683 -22.69 -36.80 -25.59
C GLY A 683 -21.85 -36.44 -26.83
N VAL A 684 -22.45 -36.39 -28.02
CA VAL A 684 -21.73 -35.98 -29.24
C VAL A 684 -21.34 -34.50 -29.20
N LEU A 685 -22.21 -33.62 -28.69
CA LEU A 685 -21.92 -32.19 -28.60
C LEU A 685 -20.84 -31.91 -27.55
N PHE A 686 -20.94 -32.54 -26.37
CA PHE A 686 -19.92 -32.45 -25.32
C PHE A 686 -18.56 -33.02 -25.76
N GLY A 687 -18.55 -34.13 -26.50
CA GLY A 687 -17.32 -34.70 -27.06
C GLY A 687 -16.63 -33.76 -28.05
N LEU A 688 -17.39 -33.06 -28.90
CA LEU A 688 -16.85 -32.12 -29.89
C LEU A 688 -16.29 -30.85 -29.23
N VAL A 689 -16.97 -30.32 -28.22
CA VAL A 689 -16.46 -29.20 -27.39
C VAL A 689 -15.23 -29.61 -26.59
N GLY A 690 -15.23 -30.81 -25.99
CA GLY A 690 -14.08 -31.36 -25.27
C GLY A 690 -12.84 -31.55 -26.17
N MET A 691 -13.04 -31.96 -27.43
CA MET A 691 -11.96 -32.09 -28.41
C MET A 691 -11.39 -30.74 -28.83
N MET A 692 -12.24 -29.71 -29.01
CA MET A 692 -11.79 -28.34 -29.27
C MET A 692 -11.01 -27.76 -28.08
N ALA A 693 -11.48 -28.00 -26.85
CA ALA A 693 -10.79 -27.58 -25.64
C ALA A 693 -9.43 -28.28 -25.47
N SER A 694 -9.33 -29.58 -25.76
CA SER A 694 -8.07 -30.32 -25.67
C SER A 694 -7.05 -29.89 -26.74
N LEU A 695 -7.49 -29.56 -27.95
CA LEU A 695 -6.64 -28.94 -28.99
C LEU A 695 -6.13 -27.56 -28.55
N GLY A 696 -7.00 -26.71 -27.99
CA GLY A 696 -6.60 -25.42 -27.43
C GLY A 696 -5.55 -25.55 -26.32
N MET A 697 -5.75 -26.51 -25.41
CA MET A 697 -4.79 -26.78 -24.33
C MET A 697 -3.47 -27.38 -24.86
N MET A 698 -3.50 -28.23 -25.89
CA MET A 698 -2.29 -28.72 -26.56
C MET A 698 -1.51 -27.60 -27.26
N ALA A 699 -2.18 -26.63 -27.90
CA ALA A 699 -1.53 -25.49 -28.51
C ALA A 699 -0.81 -24.63 -27.45
N ALA A 700 -1.46 -24.36 -26.31
CA ALA A 700 -0.86 -23.65 -25.19
C ALA A 700 0.34 -24.40 -24.60
N ILE A 701 0.21 -25.71 -24.34
CA ILE A 701 1.31 -26.54 -23.82
C ILE A 701 2.48 -26.58 -24.81
N SER A 702 2.22 -26.68 -26.12
CA SER A 702 3.25 -26.67 -27.16
C SER A 702 4.00 -25.34 -27.23
N TRP A 703 3.30 -24.21 -27.04
CA TRP A 703 3.89 -22.86 -27.01
C TRP A 703 4.79 -22.61 -25.79
N PHE A 704 4.40 -23.15 -24.63
CA PHE A 704 5.22 -23.11 -23.41
C PHE A 704 6.40 -24.08 -23.48
N ALA A 705 6.20 -25.31 -23.97
CA ALA A 705 7.27 -26.28 -24.17
C ALA A 705 8.32 -25.77 -25.16
N ALA A 706 7.92 -25.21 -26.30
CA ALA A 706 8.85 -24.61 -27.27
C ALA A 706 9.69 -23.49 -26.65
N GLY A 707 9.13 -22.69 -25.74
CA GLY A 707 9.88 -21.66 -25.00
C GLY A 707 10.97 -22.21 -24.05
N ARG A 708 10.92 -23.50 -23.70
CA ARG A 708 11.95 -24.18 -22.90
C ARG A 708 12.99 -24.91 -23.74
N PHE A 709 12.62 -25.41 -24.91
CA PHE A 709 13.53 -26.15 -25.82
C PHE A 709 14.24 -25.25 -26.84
N ALA A 710 13.64 -24.12 -27.21
CA ALA A 710 14.21 -23.13 -28.13
C ALA A 710 14.06 -21.72 -27.50
N PRO A 711 14.95 -21.32 -26.57
CA PRO A 711 14.97 -19.95 -26.06
C PRO A 711 15.28 -18.99 -27.21
N GLY A 712 14.45 -17.96 -27.38
CA GLY A 712 14.64 -16.97 -28.44
C GLY A 712 15.98 -16.24 -28.31
N GLU A 713 16.58 -15.87 -29.44
CA GLU A 713 17.71 -14.95 -29.47
C GLU A 713 17.19 -13.51 -29.31
N TYR A 714 17.83 -12.72 -28.46
CA TYR A 714 17.47 -11.33 -28.18
C TYR A 714 18.71 -10.44 -28.32
N ALA A 715 18.50 -9.20 -28.77
CA ALA A 715 19.48 -8.13 -28.62
C ALA A 715 19.23 -7.39 -27.30
N ALA A 716 20.27 -7.27 -26.47
CA ALA A 716 20.32 -6.25 -25.43
C ALA A 716 21.17 -5.08 -25.93
N SER A 717 20.80 -3.84 -25.60
CA SER A 717 21.57 -2.64 -25.90
C SER A 717 21.86 -1.83 -24.64
N VAL A 718 23.05 -1.22 -24.59
CA VAL A 718 23.53 -0.29 -23.56
C VAL A 718 24.00 0.97 -24.27
N VAL A 719 23.77 2.14 -23.66
CA VAL A 719 24.30 3.42 -24.18
C VAL A 719 25.24 4.04 -23.16
N MET A 720 26.50 4.23 -23.56
CA MET A 720 27.55 4.90 -22.78
C MET A 720 27.88 6.27 -23.38
N VAL A 721 28.25 7.20 -22.52
CA VAL A 721 28.51 8.61 -22.88
C VAL A 721 29.76 9.12 -22.17
N GLY A 722 30.52 9.97 -22.86
CA GLY A 722 31.67 10.68 -22.30
C GLY A 722 31.25 12.04 -21.71
N GLU A 723 31.24 12.15 -20.38
CA GLU A 723 30.98 13.41 -19.66
C GLU A 723 32.29 14.11 -19.25
N GLY A 724 32.35 15.43 -19.45
CA GLY A 724 33.46 16.26 -19.00
C GLY A 724 33.41 16.49 -17.49
N GLY A 725 34.57 16.73 -16.87
CA GLY A 725 34.72 16.83 -15.40
C GLY A 725 33.99 17.98 -14.68
N SER A 726 33.12 18.73 -15.36
CA SER A 726 32.39 19.89 -14.82
C SER A 726 31.00 20.10 -15.44
N ALA A 727 30.24 19.01 -15.67
CA ALA A 727 28.89 19.03 -16.27
C ALA A 727 28.80 19.74 -17.65
N LYS A 728 29.95 19.92 -18.31
CA LYS A 728 30.10 20.58 -19.60
C LYS A 728 30.27 19.51 -20.68
N ALA A 729 29.61 19.70 -21.81
CA ALA A 729 29.76 18.82 -22.96
C ALA A 729 31.24 18.70 -23.34
N LEU A 730 31.66 17.47 -23.66
CA LEU A 730 33.03 17.16 -24.05
C LEU A 730 33.39 17.93 -25.34
N SER A 731 34.64 18.34 -25.51
CA SER A 731 35.05 18.93 -26.79
C SER A 731 35.02 17.85 -27.87
N ARG A 732 34.81 18.23 -29.13
CA ARG A 732 34.68 17.26 -30.22
C ARG A 732 35.92 16.37 -30.36
N SER A 733 37.12 16.93 -30.20
CA SER A 733 38.38 16.16 -30.23
C SER A 733 38.52 15.22 -29.04
N ASP A 734 38.06 15.62 -27.86
CA ASP A 734 38.12 14.79 -26.65
C ASP A 734 37.07 13.66 -26.72
N ALA A 735 35.92 13.91 -27.37
CA ALA A 735 34.90 12.91 -27.66
C ALA A 735 35.41 11.87 -28.67
N GLU A 736 35.99 12.30 -29.79
CA GLU A 736 36.61 11.40 -30.77
C GLU A 736 37.74 10.56 -30.12
N GLN A 737 38.55 11.14 -29.21
CA GLN A 737 39.54 10.38 -28.43
C GLN A 737 38.92 9.41 -27.41
N TRP A 738 37.87 9.83 -26.69
CA TRP A 738 37.17 9.00 -25.72
C TRP A 738 36.49 7.80 -26.38
N GLN A 739 35.87 8.01 -27.55
CA GLN A 739 35.25 7.00 -28.39
C GLN A 739 36.28 5.96 -28.83
N LEU A 740 37.38 6.40 -29.45
CA LEU A 740 38.46 5.51 -29.91
C LEU A 740 39.01 4.66 -28.77
N TYR A 741 39.32 5.28 -27.62
CA TYR A 741 39.79 4.57 -26.44
C TYR A 741 38.78 3.53 -25.94
N LEU A 742 37.49 3.86 -25.88
CA LEU A 742 36.46 2.94 -25.37
C LEU A 742 36.22 1.77 -26.33
N THR A 743 36.27 2.02 -27.65
CA THR A 743 36.16 0.98 -28.69
C THR A 743 37.36 0.03 -28.69
N GLU A 744 38.58 0.55 -28.55
CA GLU A 744 39.80 -0.27 -28.44
C GLU A 744 39.79 -1.10 -27.15
N MET A 745 39.52 -0.46 -26.01
CA MET A 745 39.43 -1.10 -24.68
C MET A 745 38.37 -2.20 -24.63
N ALA A 746 37.26 -2.06 -25.36
CA ALA A 746 36.21 -3.08 -25.47
C ALA A 746 36.68 -4.40 -26.12
N THR A 747 37.92 -4.47 -26.64
CA THR A 747 38.52 -5.71 -27.16
C THR A 747 39.90 -6.04 -26.58
N ASP A 748 40.43 -5.23 -25.65
CA ASP A 748 41.73 -5.47 -25.01
C ASP A 748 41.72 -6.78 -24.18
N PRO A 749 42.63 -7.74 -24.45
CA PRO A 749 42.77 -8.96 -23.64
C PRO A 749 42.86 -8.73 -22.12
N ARG A 750 43.52 -7.65 -21.68
CA ARG A 750 43.64 -7.30 -20.25
C ARG A 750 42.35 -6.80 -19.64
N PHE A 751 41.49 -6.19 -20.44
CA PHE A 751 40.14 -5.85 -20.03
C PHE A 751 39.26 -7.11 -19.97
N LEU A 752 39.37 -8.00 -20.98
CA LEU A 752 38.61 -9.26 -21.03
C LEU A 752 38.91 -10.17 -19.83
N GLU A 753 40.14 -10.19 -19.29
CA GLU A 753 40.46 -10.86 -18.02
C GLU A 753 39.66 -10.30 -16.83
N GLN A 754 39.64 -8.97 -16.68
CA GLN A 754 38.93 -8.30 -15.58
C GLN A 754 37.40 -8.41 -15.72
N ALA A 755 36.89 -8.34 -16.95
CA ALA A 755 35.48 -8.53 -17.25
C ALA A 755 35.06 -10.00 -17.00
N ALA A 756 35.87 -10.99 -17.39
CA ALA A 756 35.60 -12.40 -17.14
C ALA A 756 35.59 -12.75 -15.63
N GLU A 757 36.51 -12.21 -14.84
CA GLU A 757 36.49 -12.38 -13.39
C GLU A 757 35.23 -11.73 -12.75
N ARG A 758 34.75 -10.59 -13.28
CA ARG A 758 33.46 -10.01 -12.87
C ARG A 758 32.26 -10.88 -13.29
N MET A 759 32.25 -11.43 -14.51
CA MET A 759 31.24 -12.39 -14.98
C MET A 759 31.15 -13.60 -14.05
N LYS A 760 32.30 -14.19 -13.70
CA LYS A 760 32.41 -15.31 -12.77
C LYS A 760 31.84 -14.98 -11.39
N ARG A 761 32.19 -13.82 -10.82
CA ARG A 761 31.65 -13.34 -9.53
C ARG A 761 30.15 -13.09 -9.55
N ARG A 762 29.58 -12.67 -10.69
CA ARG A 762 28.12 -12.49 -10.88
C ARG A 762 27.39 -13.79 -11.24
N GLY A 763 28.05 -14.95 -11.14
CA GLY A 763 27.47 -16.27 -11.44
C GLY A 763 27.41 -16.65 -12.92
N ILE A 764 27.95 -15.82 -13.82
CA ILE A 764 27.99 -16.07 -15.27
C ILE A 764 29.25 -16.90 -15.58
N THR A 765 29.27 -18.14 -15.08
CA THR A 765 30.45 -19.02 -15.12
C THR A 765 30.91 -19.40 -16.52
N SER A 766 30.00 -19.47 -17.50
CA SER A 766 30.33 -19.74 -18.91
C SER A 766 31.19 -18.66 -19.56
N LEU A 767 31.15 -17.42 -19.05
CA LEU A 767 32.00 -16.30 -19.48
C LEU A 767 33.09 -15.99 -18.44
N GLY A 768 33.34 -16.91 -17.49
CA GLY A 768 34.26 -16.73 -16.37
C GLY A 768 35.75 -16.85 -16.70
N THR A 769 36.12 -16.91 -17.98
CA THR A 769 37.51 -16.92 -18.46
C THR A 769 37.69 -15.95 -19.62
N ALA A 770 38.85 -15.30 -19.73
CA ALA A 770 39.14 -14.31 -20.77
C ALA A 770 38.99 -14.87 -22.19
N GLY A 771 39.38 -16.14 -22.41
CA GLY A 771 39.24 -16.82 -23.70
C GLY A 771 37.78 -17.04 -24.10
N ALA A 772 36.94 -17.52 -23.18
CA ALA A 772 35.51 -17.72 -23.45
C ALA A 772 34.79 -16.39 -23.69
N LEU A 773 35.04 -15.38 -22.82
CA LEU A 773 34.47 -14.05 -23.00
C LEU A 773 34.96 -13.39 -24.30
N GLY A 774 36.24 -13.50 -24.66
CA GLY A 774 36.78 -12.93 -25.90
C GLY A 774 36.22 -13.55 -27.18
N GLN A 775 35.97 -14.86 -27.20
CA GLN A 775 35.27 -15.51 -28.32
C GLN A 775 33.83 -15.01 -28.45
N GLU A 776 33.12 -14.92 -27.32
CA GLU A 776 31.73 -14.47 -27.27
C GLU A 776 31.59 -12.98 -27.63
N VAL A 777 32.46 -12.11 -27.12
CA VAL A 777 32.57 -10.70 -27.53
C VAL A 777 32.75 -10.59 -29.05
N LYS A 778 33.69 -11.35 -29.62
CA LYS A 778 33.95 -11.33 -31.07
C LYS A 778 32.77 -11.85 -31.90
N ALA A 779 31.94 -12.73 -31.36
CA ALA A 779 30.81 -13.35 -32.07
C ALA A 779 29.48 -12.61 -31.88
N ARG A 780 29.29 -11.90 -30.76
CA ARG A 780 27.97 -11.43 -30.28
C ARG A 780 27.92 -9.98 -29.80
N LEU A 781 29.05 -9.31 -29.59
CA LEU A 781 29.09 -7.88 -29.26
C LEU A 781 29.28 -7.06 -30.53
N THR A 782 28.34 -6.15 -30.80
CA THR A 782 28.48 -5.08 -31.79
C THR A 782 28.69 -3.76 -31.06
N VAL A 783 29.66 -2.97 -31.52
CA VAL A 783 29.91 -1.61 -31.02
C VAL A 783 29.45 -0.63 -32.08
N GLU A 784 28.36 0.09 -31.79
CA GLU A 784 27.87 1.19 -32.63
C GLU A 784 28.28 2.53 -32.01
N THR A 785 28.60 3.53 -32.84
CA THR A 785 28.99 4.86 -32.38
C THR A 785 28.17 5.93 -33.11
N PRO A 786 26.95 6.25 -32.63
CA PRO A 786 26.04 7.16 -33.32
C PRO A 786 26.56 8.60 -33.40
N THR A 787 27.24 9.05 -32.36
CA THR A 787 27.90 10.36 -32.25
C THR A 787 29.24 10.20 -31.53
N PRO A 788 30.20 11.14 -31.65
CA PRO A 788 31.50 10.99 -30.99
C PRO A 788 31.45 10.95 -29.46
N ASP A 789 30.39 11.49 -28.85
CA ASP A 789 30.14 11.47 -27.40
C ASP A 789 29.33 10.25 -26.93
N GLU A 790 28.85 9.39 -27.84
CA GLU A 790 28.01 8.22 -27.53
C GLU A 790 28.55 6.91 -28.14
N VAL A 791 28.72 5.90 -27.29
CA VAL A 791 29.04 4.52 -27.70
C VAL A 791 27.91 3.61 -27.24
N ARG A 792 27.27 2.95 -28.20
CA ARG A 792 26.24 1.93 -27.96
C ARG A 792 26.87 0.54 -28.09
N LEU A 793 26.62 -0.29 -27.10
CA LEU A 793 26.99 -1.70 -27.09
C LEU A 793 25.73 -2.53 -27.31
N GLU A 794 25.69 -3.36 -28.35
CA GLU A 794 24.64 -4.34 -28.57
C GLU A 794 25.20 -5.75 -28.34
N TRP A 795 24.55 -6.55 -27.50
CA TRP A 795 24.88 -7.96 -27.29
C TRP A 795 23.74 -8.85 -27.76
N ARG A 796 24.03 -9.82 -28.64
CA ARG A 796 23.05 -10.81 -29.11
C ARG A 796 23.22 -12.14 -28.38
N GLY A 797 22.13 -12.73 -27.91
CA GLY A 797 22.21 -13.99 -27.17
C GLY A 797 20.87 -14.60 -26.78
N GLU A 798 20.92 -15.87 -26.40
CA GLU A 798 19.76 -16.69 -26.02
C GLU A 798 19.18 -16.26 -24.66
N GLY A 799 17.89 -15.90 -24.67
CA GLY A 799 17.10 -15.56 -23.50
C GLY A 799 17.33 -14.14 -22.97
N ALA A 800 16.28 -13.31 -23.05
CA ALA A 800 16.31 -11.88 -22.68
C ALA A 800 17.06 -11.58 -21.37
N GLU A 801 16.68 -12.25 -20.27
CA GLU A 801 17.27 -12.03 -18.94
C GLU A 801 18.74 -12.44 -18.80
N ARG A 802 19.23 -13.36 -19.65
CA ARG A 802 20.63 -13.77 -19.68
C ARG A 802 21.44 -12.75 -20.49
N THR A 803 20.98 -12.42 -21.69
CA THR A 803 21.56 -11.41 -22.59
C THR A 803 21.69 -10.06 -21.88
N ARG A 804 20.64 -9.61 -21.19
CA ARG A 804 20.63 -8.39 -20.36
C ARG A 804 21.74 -8.40 -19.31
N ARG A 805 21.83 -9.47 -18.51
CA ARG A 805 22.81 -9.61 -17.43
C ARG A 805 24.25 -9.70 -17.93
N ILE A 806 24.49 -10.34 -19.07
CA ILE A 806 25.82 -10.37 -19.71
C ILE A 806 26.22 -8.96 -20.10
N LEU A 807 25.40 -8.27 -20.90
CA LEU A 807 25.72 -6.92 -21.37
C LEU A 807 25.89 -5.92 -20.22
N ASP A 808 25.01 -5.96 -19.21
CA ASP A 808 25.12 -5.09 -18.03
C ASP A 808 26.43 -5.33 -17.26
N THR A 809 26.80 -6.60 -17.03
CA THR A 809 28.08 -6.93 -16.36
C THR A 809 29.28 -6.44 -17.16
N TYR A 810 29.22 -6.59 -18.49
CA TYR A 810 30.24 -6.13 -19.42
C TYR A 810 30.35 -4.60 -19.42
N ALA A 811 29.21 -3.91 -19.45
CA ALA A 811 29.11 -2.46 -19.49
C ALA A 811 29.63 -1.80 -18.20
N VAL A 812 29.28 -2.37 -17.04
CA VAL A 812 29.79 -1.94 -15.72
C VAL A 812 31.27 -2.28 -15.56
N ALA A 813 31.76 -3.38 -16.16
CA ALA A 813 33.19 -3.65 -16.23
C ALA A 813 33.93 -2.59 -17.06
N LEU A 814 33.46 -2.32 -18.28
CA LEU A 814 34.10 -1.42 -19.24
C LEU A 814 34.14 0.02 -18.73
N SER A 815 33.01 0.57 -18.27
CA SER A 815 32.93 1.91 -17.68
C SER A 815 33.82 2.04 -16.43
N SER A 816 33.88 1.01 -15.58
CA SER A 816 34.73 1.01 -14.38
C SER A 816 36.23 1.06 -14.71
N VAL A 817 36.70 0.26 -15.67
CA VAL A 817 38.11 0.27 -16.12
C VAL A 817 38.44 1.57 -16.87
N ALA A 818 37.53 2.04 -17.74
CA ALA A 818 37.68 3.30 -18.46
C ALA A 818 37.78 4.52 -17.52
N ASN A 819 37.04 4.52 -16.42
CA ASN A 819 37.07 5.56 -15.39
C ASN A 819 38.33 5.48 -14.49
N GLN A 820 38.82 4.28 -14.16
CA GLN A 820 40.10 4.14 -13.46
C GLN A 820 41.29 4.62 -14.29
N ALA A 821 41.22 4.50 -15.63
CA ALA A 821 42.23 5.00 -16.53
C ALA A 821 42.13 6.51 -16.82
N ARG A 822 41.05 7.20 -16.42
CA ARG A 822 40.76 8.61 -16.71
C ARG A 822 41.94 9.56 -16.45
N GLY A 823 42.63 9.41 -15.32
CA GLY A 823 43.79 10.25 -14.97
C GLY A 823 45.05 10.06 -15.85
N ARG A 824 45.04 9.08 -16.77
CA ARG A 824 46.11 8.80 -17.73
C ARG A 824 45.70 9.05 -19.19
N ARG A 825 44.46 9.48 -19.43
CA ARG A 825 43.91 9.78 -20.76
C ARG A 825 43.99 11.29 -21.04
N SER A 826 44.24 11.66 -22.30
CA SER A 826 44.27 13.06 -22.75
C SER A 826 42.90 13.73 -22.70
N ASP A 827 41.82 12.96 -22.94
CA ASP A 827 40.44 13.44 -22.91
C ASP A 827 39.93 13.83 -21.51
N GLY A 828 40.54 13.32 -20.44
CA GLY A 828 40.08 13.48 -19.06
C GLY A 828 38.62 13.05 -18.80
N ALA A 829 38.02 12.26 -19.69
CA ALA A 829 36.58 12.07 -19.80
C ALA A 829 36.06 10.96 -18.87
N MET A 830 34.90 11.21 -18.24
CA MET A 830 34.21 10.23 -17.41
C MET A 830 33.21 9.44 -18.25
N THR A 831 33.33 8.12 -18.24
CA THR A 831 32.41 7.21 -18.93
C THR A 831 31.22 6.92 -18.04
N ARG A 832 30.03 7.34 -18.48
CA ARG A 832 28.76 7.13 -17.78
C ARG A 832 27.82 6.26 -18.61
N ILE A 833 27.09 5.37 -17.98
CA ILE A 833 26.00 4.62 -18.62
C ILE A 833 24.77 5.56 -18.63
N ARG A 834 24.33 5.99 -19.81
CA ARG A 834 23.12 6.83 -20.02
C ARG A 834 21.85 5.98 -20.02
N GLN A 835 21.94 4.79 -20.62
CA GLN A 835 20.86 3.80 -20.65
C GLN A 835 21.40 2.44 -20.22
N GLU A 836 20.79 1.85 -19.19
CA GLU A 836 21.08 0.49 -18.72
C GLU A 836 20.72 -0.57 -19.77
N ALA A 837 21.21 -1.80 -19.57
CA ALA A 837 21.00 -2.90 -20.52
C ALA A 837 19.50 -3.17 -20.74
N THR A 838 19.01 -2.76 -21.90
CA THR A 838 17.60 -2.86 -22.30
C THR A 838 17.49 -3.91 -23.41
N VAL A 839 16.54 -4.83 -23.29
CA VAL A 839 16.35 -5.91 -24.28
C VAL A 839 15.29 -5.53 -25.30
N SER A 840 15.45 -5.93 -26.56
CA SER A 840 14.39 -5.86 -27.57
C SER A 840 13.13 -6.60 -27.08
N SER A 841 11.96 -5.98 -27.26
CA SER A 841 10.67 -6.57 -26.86
C SER A 841 10.34 -7.85 -27.62
N GLU A 842 10.87 -7.99 -28.83
CA GLU A 842 10.70 -9.16 -29.69
C GLU A 842 12.00 -9.96 -29.78
N PRO A 843 11.94 -11.31 -29.79
CA PRO A 843 13.06 -12.15 -30.14
C PRO A 843 13.39 -12.00 -31.63
N LEU A 844 14.68 -12.01 -31.96
CA LEU A 844 15.20 -11.93 -33.33
C LEU A 844 15.02 -13.24 -34.12
N ASP A 845 14.58 -14.32 -33.46
CA ASP A 845 14.55 -15.67 -34.01
C ASP A 845 13.14 -16.31 -34.02
N THR A 846 12.72 -16.71 -35.23
CA THR A 846 11.43 -17.37 -35.49
C THR A 846 11.40 -18.85 -35.10
N LYS A 847 12.55 -19.49 -34.79
CA LYS A 847 12.63 -20.94 -34.45
C LYS A 847 11.67 -21.40 -33.35
N ARG A 848 11.26 -20.52 -32.43
CA ARG A 848 10.25 -20.85 -31.41
C ARG A 848 8.89 -21.18 -32.03
N ILE A 849 8.47 -20.45 -33.07
CA ILE A 849 7.18 -20.68 -33.77
C ILE A 849 7.24 -22.00 -34.55
N GLU A 850 8.36 -22.26 -35.24
CA GLU A 850 8.59 -23.51 -35.96
C GLU A 850 8.57 -24.73 -35.01
N THR A 851 9.25 -24.62 -33.87
CA THR A 851 9.30 -25.68 -32.84
C THR A 851 7.93 -25.92 -32.21
N ALA A 852 7.19 -24.85 -31.86
CA ALA A 852 5.83 -24.95 -31.34
C ALA A 852 4.87 -25.59 -32.36
N GLY A 853 4.99 -25.19 -33.64
CA GLY A 853 4.21 -25.76 -34.75
C GLY A 853 4.49 -27.24 -34.98
N MET A 854 5.76 -27.66 -34.93
CA MET A 854 6.13 -29.08 -35.04
C MET A 854 5.62 -29.91 -33.85
N MET A 855 5.74 -29.41 -32.61
CA MET A 855 5.21 -30.12 -31.43
C MET A 855 3.69 -30.25 -31.48
N PHE A 856 2.98 -29.17 -31.79
CA PHE A 856 1.52 -29.17 -31.91
C PHE A 856 1.02 -30.04 -33.07
N GLY A 857 1.71 -30.01 -34.22
CA GLY A 857 1.39 -30.86 -35.36
C GLY A 857 1.56 -32.35 -35.04
N GLY A 858 2.66 -32.72 -34.38
CA GLY A 858 2.92 -34.09 -33.94
C GLY A 858 1.90 -34.58 -32.91
N SER A 859 1.57 -33.77 -31.90
CA SER A 859 0.59 -34.15 -30.87
C SER A 859 -0.84 -34.26 -31.42
N SER A 860 -1.21 -33.36 -32.36
CA SER A 860 -2.51 -33.39 -33.02
C SER A 860 -2.65 -34.62 -33.94
N ALA A 861 -1.61 -34.97 -34.70
CA ALA A 861 -1.58 -36.17 -35.52
C ALA A 861 -1.73 -37.45 -34.66
N PHE A 862 -1.01 -37.52 -33.53
CA PHE A 862 -1.14 -38.62 -32.57
C PHE A 862 -2.57 -38.73 -32.00
N MET A 863 -3.19 -37.60 -31.62
CA MET A 863 -4.57 -37.59 -31.11
C MET A 863 -5.58 -38.05 -32.17
N LEU A 864 -5.39 -37.68 -33.45
CA LEU A 864 -6.23 -38.15 -34.55
C LEU A 864 -6.11 -39.68 -34.77
N VAL A 865 -4.89 -40.23 -34.70
CA VAL A 865 -4.67 -41.69 -34.79
C VAL A 865 -5.34 -42.41 -33.62
N MET A 866 -5.13 -41.95 -32.38
CA MET A 866 -5.74 -42.55 -31.19
C MET A 866 -7.26 -42.41 -31.18
N GLY A 867 -7.79 -41.26 -31.60
CA GLY A 867 -9.23 -41.03 -31.78
C GLY A 867 -9.84 -41.97 -32.82
N GLY A 868 -9.16 -42.18 -33.96
CA GLY A 868 -9.56 -43.15 -34.98
C GLY A 868 -9.58 -44.59 -34.47
N LEU A 869 -8.57 -45.00 -33.68
CA LEU A 869 -8.52 -46.32 -33.05
C LEU A 869 -9.64 -46.53 -32.02
N LEU A 870 -9.90 -45.54 -31.18
CA LEU A 870 -11.01 -45.54 -30.21
C LEU A 870 -12.37 -45.59 -30.91
N TRP A 871 -12.57 -44.77 -31.96
CA TRP A 871 -13.80 -44.78 -32.76
C TRP A 871 -14.02 -46.12 -33.47
N ARG A 872 -12.95 -46.77 -33.96
CA ARG A 872 -13.03 -48.13 -34.52
C ARG A 872 -13.43 -49.17 -33.48
N LYS A 873 -12.92 -49.08 -32.24
CA LYS A 873 -13.37 -49.95 -31.13
C LYS A 873 -14.83 -49.68 -30.78
N LEU A 874 -15.23 -48.43 -30.56
CA LEU A 874 -16.59 -48.05 -30.17
C LEU A 874 -17.63 -48.40 -31.25
N SER A 875 -17.32 -48.20 -32.54
CA SER A 875 -18.21 -48.59 -33.63
C SER A 875 -18.37 -50.11 -33.73
N SER A 876 -17.31 -50.87 -33.50
CA SER A 876 -17.38 -52.35 -33.44
C SER A 876 -18.20 -52.85 -32.23
N ALA A 877 -18.06 -52.22 -31.07
CA ALA A 877 -18.84 -52.54 -29.87
C ALA A 877 -20.33 -52.23 -30.06
N LYS A 878 -20.65 -51.05 -30.62
CA LYS A 878 -22.03 -50.68 -30.98
C LYS A 878 -22.64 -51.64 -32.00
N ALA A 879 -21.89 -52.01 -33.03
CA ALA A 879 -22.35 -52.97 -34.04
C ALA A 879 -22.53 -54.41 -33.52
N LYS A 880 -21.91 -54.74 -32.38
CA LYS A 880 -22.15 -55.99 -31.63
C LYS A 880 -23.43 -55.88 -30.80
N PHE A 881 -23.57 -54.82 -30.00
CA PHE A 881 -24.77 -54.53 -29.20
C PHE A 881 -26.05 -54.46 -30.05
N GLU A 882 -26.03 -53.80 -31.21
CA GLU A 882 -27.17 -53.74 -32.15
C GLU A 882 -27.49 -55.07 -32.87
N ARG A 883 -26.62 -56.08 -32.75
CA ARG A 883 -26.88 -57.47 -33.15
C ARG A 883 -27.45 -58.26 -31.98
N ASP A 884 -26.83 -58.19 -30.80
CA ASP A 884 -27.23 -58.94 -29.61
C ASP A 884 -28.69 -58.59 -29.21
N VAL A 885 -29.03 -57.29 -29.15
CA VAL A 885 -30.41 -56.78 -28.89
C VAL A 885 -31.42 -57.19 -29.97
N ARG A 886 -30.96 -57.57 -31.17
CA ARG A 886 -31.82 -58.05 -32.27
C ARG A 886 -32.04 -59.57 -32.24
N VAL A 887 -31.26 -60.30 -31.47
CA VAL A 887 -31.30 -61.77 -31.36
C VAL A 887 -32.11 -62.22 -30.13
N GLU A 888 -32.07 -61.47 -29.03
CA GLU A 888 -32.88 -61.72 -27.82
C GLU A 888 -34.37 -62.07 -28.09
N PRO A 889 -35.17 -61.25 -28.82
CA PRO A 889 -36.58 -61.55 -29.01
C PRO A 889 -36.84 -62.80 -29.89
N ILE A 890 -35.88 -63.18 -30.74
CA ILE A 890 -35.98 -64.36 -31.61
C ILE A 890 -35.71 -65.64 -30.81
N LEU A 891 -34.86 -65.56 -29.78
CA LEU A 891 -34.61 -66.68 -28.87
C LEU A 891 -35.77 -66.90 -27.90
N ASP A 892 -36.40 -65.84 -27.40
CA ASP A 892 -37.55 -65.92 -26.48
C ASP A 892 -38.77 -66.60 -27.13
N GLU A 893 -39.11 -66.26 -28.39
CA GLU A 893 -40.19 -66.94 -29.13
C GLU A 893 -39.91 -68.44 -29.37
N SER A 894 -38.63 -68.85 -29.40
CA SER A 894 -38.25 -70.25 -29.66
C SER A 894 -38.36 -71.18 -28.46
N GLN A 895 -38.43 -70.64 -27.23
CA GLN A 895 -38.44 -71.46 -26.00
C GLN A 895 -39.84 -71.88 -25.51
N TRP A 896 -40.92 -71.44 -26.17
CA TRP A 896 -42.31 -71.68 -25.73
C TRP A 896 -43.17 -72.56 -26.66
N GLN A 897 -42.58 -73.55 -27.34
CA GLN A 897 -43.35 -74.65 -27.94
C GLN A 897 -43.52 -75.83 -26.95
N MET A 898 -44.71 -75.92 -26.35
CA MET A 898 -45.10 -77.02 -25.46
C MET A 898 -45.28 -78.34 -26.22
N PRO A 899 -44.63 -79.45 -25.81
CA PRO A 899 -44.87 -80.77 -26.40
C PRO A 899 -46.04 -81.49 -25.68
N GLY A 900 -47.15 -81.70 -26.37
CA GLY A 900 -48.23 -82.57 -25.87
C GLY A 900 -49.63 -82.16 -26.30
N GLY A 901 -50.15 -82.80 -27.34
CA GLY A 901 -51.49 -82.54 -27.88
C GLY A 901 -51.87 -83.53 -28.99
N ARG A 902 -51.84 -84.83 -28.67
CA ARG A 902 -52.57 -85.84 -29.43
C ARG A 902 -53.83 -86.20 -28.66
N ASP A 903 -54.96 -85.77 -29.20
CA ASP A 903 -56.23 -86.50 -29.27
C ASP A 903 -56.86 -86.14 -30.64
#